data_AF-A0A8G1N3U6-F1
#
_entry.id   AF-A0A8G1N3U6-F1
#
_cell.length_a   1.000
_cell.length_b   1.000
_cell.length_c   1.000
_cell.angle_alpha   90.00
_cell.angle_beta   90.00
_cell.angle_gamma   90.00
#
_symmetry.space_group_name_H-M   'P 1'
#
loop_
_entity.id
_entity.type
_entity.pdbx_description
1 polymer ?
#
loop_
_entity_poly.entity_id
_entity_poly.type
_entity_poly.pdbx_seq_one_letter_code
_entity_poly.pdbx_strand_id
1 'polypeptide(L)'
;MLQSLPHREDGDSTSSNPFPGADKQVWSRNFSNALHVATGLPLAITDTVAVYVVHPKTYLTRARASQAFEYQLRDDVVAVDLYGHKIIEVTVHGFAGGPGEYNERIRSAFDAPIRRNAVDARTLPALVTGVDENGKPSAYLTTSQSVDSTKLSNLIDITDEALRRADGRRGYSLQDDLATFGQHETTLHAVLDRHLRETDDAGHTQVRHVIDLTAIKGANRSRARQLLFDLSMKDVVYGVERNRLGLEGHGRIADPTVWVPAFANQIKLAFEQSQHPLHQTAVKAAAVATVKMQIIVGTESGDDFHNQVFDPNRVDHRRPPLDYDVLDKSESDMRAVLRELKQRGWLTEAARAWLAGEGPDPQSYPDEDFVSARDRRDCELYAAAFPQDPDKAAAVRHVLGEPARTHTTQDHMRNRLRMLSSAISAGYRHRWNPRVIDGLRPAKFLKQGGNLTEVPAWRSVLDELQHTPKDDLLHEFLTTRGIHWLAEFEIIEADRGSMEAQSREGEDVNGDTLTDKKVRRSAINARAAMLANPTRAIALLRELARAANEGDRPRQIDTDGQVSPGTVADKWWFDQTFPKFKGRRRPKLDWETSTDPTEPQAPPPNPLANLMQARSDLYTMVTDVLPNDMVDGFKRVQEVLNNATNAERIPLADAPEEEFSALLEALSVLSTDLQTLTSAVTSMRFTGLELKDSACERYLTRGADQE
;
A
#
# COMPACT_ATOMS: atom_id res chain seq x y z
N MET A 1 -39.60 -52.21 -11.84
CA MET A 1 -38.24 -52.67 -11.50
C MET A 1 -37.56 -51.54 -10.75
N LEU A 2 -37.58 -51.62 -9.42
CA LEU A 2 -36.90 -50.71 -8.52
C LEU A 2 -35.44 -51.16 -8.43
N GLN A 3 -34.50 -50.36 -8.96
CA GLN A 3 -33.09 -50.54 -8.65
C GLN A 3 -32.73 -49.58 -7.52
N SER A 4 -32.31 -50.19 -6.41
CA SER A 4 -31.84 -49.60 -5.17
C SER A 4 -30.69 -48.63 -5.40
N LEU A 5 -30.84 -47.40 -4.92
CA LEU A 5 -29.72 -46.51 -4.64
C LEU A 5 -28.85 -47.14 -3.53
N PRO A 6 -27.51 -47.13 -3.65
CA PRO A 6 -26.68 -47.58 -2.56
C PRO A 6 -26.71 -46.53 -1.45
N HIS A 7 -27.04 -46.97 -0.24
CA HIS A 7 -26.69 -46.30 1.00
C HIS A 7 -25.19 -45.96 0.95
N ARG A 8 -24.87 -44.66 0.94
CA ARG A 8 -23.56 -44.18 1.38
C ARG A 8 -23.55 -44.37 2.90
N GLU A 9 -22.96 -45.46 3.33
CA GLU A 9 -22.48 -45.59 4.71
C GLU A 9 -21.48 -44.46 4.95
N ASP A 10 -21.64 -43.78 6.08
CA ASP A 10 -20.66 -42.89 6.68
C ASP A 10 -19.39 -43.70 7.02
N GLY A 11 -18.58 -43.92 5.98
CA GLY A 11 -17.23 -44.43 6.10
C GLY A 11 -16.30 -43.28 6.41
N ASP A 12 -15.97 -43.13 7.68
CA ASP A 12 -14.88 -42.35 8.24
C ASP A 12 -13.60 -42.57 7.39
N SER A 13 -13.40 -41.71 6.39
CA SER A 13 -12.16 -41.71 5.62
C SER A 13 -11.10 -41.21 6.58
N THR A 14 -10.27 -42.10 7.12
CA THR A 14 -9.06 -41.72 7.85
C THR A 14 -8.24 -40.82 6.94
N SER A 15 -8.40 -39.51 7.06
CA SER A 15 -7.65 -38.53 6.27
C SER A 15 -6.18 -38.79 6.57
N SER A 16 -5.39 -39.12 5.56
CA SER A 16 -3.95 -39.18 5.70
C SER A 16 -3.46 -37.91 6.40
N ASN A 17 -2.69 -38.06 7.46
CA ASN A 17 -2.22 -36.92 8.26
C ASN A 17 -1.63 -35.83 7.35
N PRO A 18 -2.23 -34.63 7.27
CA PRO A 18 -1.81 -33.59 6.34
C PRO A 18 -0.49 -32.92 6.79
N PHE A 19 -0.05 -33.18 8.02
CA PHE A 19 1.17 -32.64 8.57
C PHE A 19 2.38 -33.54 8.25
N PRO A 20 3.36 -33.07 7.47
CA PRO A 20 4.52 -33.89 7.09
C PRO A 20 5.41 -34.23 8.30
N GLY A 21 5.41 -33.37 9.33
CA GLY A 21 6.41 -33.37 10.40
C GLY A 21 7.72 -32.72 9.93
N ALA A 22 8.72 -32.70 10.79
CA ALA A 22 10.04 -32.19 10.43
C ALA A 22 10.74 -33.12 9.41
N ASP A 23 11.45 -32.54 8.45
CA ASP A 23 12.31 -33.32 7.55
C ASP A 23 13.62 -33.74 8.24
N LYS A 24 14.40 -34.62 7.59
CA LYS A 24 15.71 -35.02 8.10
C LYS A 24 16.64 -33.81 8.07
N GLN A 25 17.32 -33.56 9.19
CA GLN A 25 18.25 -32.43 9.37
C GLN A 25 19.29 -32.29 8.24
N VAL A 26 19.75 -33.42 7.67
CA VAL A 26 20.70 -33.42 6.54
C VAL A 26 20.13 -32.71 5.30
N TRP A 27 18.83 -32.83 5.02
CA TRP A 27 18.22 -32.20 3.85
C TRP A 27 17.99 -30.71 4.06
N SER A 28 17.57 -30.29 5.25
CA SER A 28 17.49 -28.86 5.60
C SER A 28 18.87 -28.20 5.53
N ARG A 29 19.92 -28.84 6.05
CA ARG A 29 21.30 -28.33 5.95
C ARG A 29 21.79 -28.23 4.52
N ASN A 30 21.54 -29.26 3.70
CA ASN A 30 21.93 -29.23 2.28
C ASN A 30 21.19 -28.11 1.52
N PHE A 31 19.91 -27.87 1.84
CA PHE A 31 19.15 -26.77 1.26
C PHE A 31 19.66 -25.40 1.69
N SER A 32 19.95 -25.22 2.99
CA SER A 32 20.56 -24.00 3.52
C SER A 32 21.89 -23.68 2.82
N ASN A 33 22.80 -24.66 2.73
CA ASN A 33 24.08 -24.50 2.05
C ASN A 33 23.92 -24.15 0.57
N ALA A 34 23.01 -24.84 -0.15
CA ALA A 34 22.74 -24.55 -1.55
C ALA A 34 22.16 -23.13 -1.74
N LEU A 35 21.29 -22.70 -0.84
CA LEU A 35 20.72 -21.35 -0.85
C LEU A 35 21.79 -20.29 -0.56
N HIS A 36 22.64 -20.51 0.43
CA HIS A 36 23.78 -19.64 0.76
C HIS A 36 24.69 -19.44 -0.46
N VAL A 37 25.10 -20.54 -1.10
CA VAL A 37 25.97 -20.50 -2.29
C VAL A 37 25.30 -19.78 -3.46
N ALA A 38 24.00 -20.00 -3.69
CA ALA A 38 23.28 -19.39 -4.80
C ALA A 38 22.99 -17.89 -4.63
N THR A 39 22.91 -17.41 -3.38
CA THR A 39 22.38 -16.08 -3.08
C THR A 39 23.37 -15.15 -2.38
N GLY A 40 24.37 -15.68 -1.70
CA GLY A 40 25.28 -14.92 -0.83
C GLY A 40 24.66 -14.50 0.52
N LEU A 41 23.46 -14.99 0.86
CA LEU A 41 22.87 -14.78 2.19
C LEU A 41 23.70 -15.48 3.27
N PRO A 42 23.93 -14.89 4.47
CA PRO A 42 24.63 -15.55 5.56
C PRO A 42 24.00 -16.90 5.96
N LEU A 43 24.81 -17.86 6.42
CA LEU A 43 24.31 -19.19 6.79
C LEU A 43 23.25 -19.13 7.91
N ALA A 44 23.39 -18.24 8.88
CA ALA A 44 22.39 -18.06 9.94
C ALA A 44 20.99 -17.68 9.38
N ILE A 45 20.97 -16.93 8.28
CA ILE A 45 19.75 -16.54 7.57
C ILE A 45 19.19 -17.74 6.80
N THR A 46 20.01 -18.44 6.02
CA THR A 46 19.55 -19.56 5.19
C THR A 46 19.15 -20.78 6.02
N ASP A 47 19.78 -21.00 7.18
CA ASP A 47 19.41 -22.03 8.14
C ASP A 47 17.99 -21.80 8.69
N THR A 48 17.66 -20.55 8.98
CA THR A 48 16.32 -20.15 9.42
C THR A 48 15.27 -20.36 8.33
N VAL A 49 15.57 -20.04 7.07
CA VAL A 49 14.66 -20.30 5.94
C VAL A 49 14.45 -21.81 5.77
N ALA A 50 15.53 -22.59 5.82
CA ALA A 50 15.52 -24.01 5.49
C ALA A 50 14.65 -24.87 6.42
N VAL A 51 14.51 -24.49 7.69
CA VAL A 51 13.69 -25.26 8.64
C VAL A 51 12.18 -25.12 8.43
N TYR A 52 11.72 -24.08 7.72
CA TYR A 52 10.31 -23.95 7.35
C TYR A 52 9.95 -24.75 6.09
N VAL A 53 10.93 -25.08 5.24
CA VAL A 53 10.71 -25.75 3.95
C VAL A 53 10.38 -27.22 4.17
N VAL A 54 9.25 -27.66 3.62
CA VAL A 54 8.83 -29.06 3.62
C VAL A 54 9.50 -29.78 2.46
N HIS A 55 10.04 -30.98 2.73
CA HIS A 55 10.73 -31.80 1.74
C HIS A 55 11.85 -31.08 0.95
N PRO A 56 12.81 -30.42 1.64
CA PRO A 56 13.83 -29.58 1.00
C PRO A 56 14.61 -30.27 -0.13
N LYS A 57 14.74 -31.60 -0.08
CA LYS A 57 15.36 -32.40 -1.15
C LYS A 57 14.73 -32.18 -2.53
N THR A 58 13.43 -31.89 -2.64
CA THR A 58 12.74 -31.73 -3.94
C THR A 58 13.22 -30.51 -4.73
N TYR A 59 13.83 -29.55 -4.03
CA TYR A 59 14.36 -28.31 -4.58
C TYR A 59 15.86 -28.40 -4.92
N LEU A 60 16.47 -29.56 -4.70
CA LEU A 60 17.91 -29.77 -4.88
C LEU A 60 18.20 -30.69 -6.06
N THR A 61 19.28 -30.38 -6.76
CA THR A 61 19.93 -31.27 -7.73
C THR A 61 21.34 -31.60 -7.28
N ARG A 62 21.85 -32.75 -7.72
CA ARG A 62 23.21 -33.19 -7.39
C ARG A 62 24.16 -32.69 -8.47
N ALA A 63 25.05 -31.79 -8.11
CA ALA A 63 26.11 -31.29 -8.98
C ALA A 63 27.45 -31.98 -8.65
N ARG A 64 28.28 -32.18 -9.68
CA ARG A 64 29.64 -32.71 -9.50
C ARG A 64 30.60 -31.53 -9.40
N ALA A 65 31.06 -31.22 -8.19
CA ALA A 65 32.07 -30.20 -7.96
C ALA A 65 33.43 -30.89 -7.77
N SER A 66 34.36 -30.68 -8.71
CA SER A 66 35.81 -31.01 -8.71
C SER A 66 36.27 -32.37 -8.15
N GLN A 67 35.91 -32.74 -6.91
CA GLN A 67 36.25 -34.01 -6.24
C GLN A 67 35.14 -34.57 -5.31
N ALA A 68 34.00 -33.90 -5.15
CA ALA A 68 32.86 -34.34 -4.34
C ALA A 68 31.51 -34.06 -5.04
N PHE A 69 30.45 -34.73 -4.58
CA PHE A 69 29.10 -34.37 -4.99
C PHE A 69 28.53 -33.34 -4.03
N GLU A 70 28.11 -32.20 -4.56
CA GLU A 70 27.46 -31.13 -3.81
C GLU A 70 26.00 -31.01 -4.26
N TYR A 71 25.13 -30.58 -3.35
CA TYR A 71 23.76 -30.24 -3.69
C TYR A 71 23.69 -28.77 -4.06
N GLN A 72 23.03 -28.48 -5.18
CA GLN A 72 22.73 -27.12 -5.63
C GLN A 72 21.21 -26.97 -5.73
N LEU A 73 20.72 -25.73 -5.64
CA LEU A 73 19.33 -25.46 -5.99
C LEU A 73 19.11 -25.83 -7.46
N ARG A 74 17.95 -26.38 -7.78
CA ARG A 74 17.58 -26.57 -9.19
C ARG A 74 17.40 -25.21 -9.85
N ASP A 75 17.72 -25.13 -11.14
CA ASP A 75 17.67 -23.89 -11.92
C ASP A 75 16.28 -23.25 -11.96
N ASP A 76 15.22 -24.04 -11.80
CA ASP A 76 13.82 -23.59 -11.84
C ASP A 76 13.27 -23.12 -10.48
N VAL A 77 14.06 -23.20 -9.41
CA VAL A 77 13.61 -22.85 -8.05
C VAL A 77 13.69 -21.35 -7.78
N VAL A 78 14.65 -20.66 -8.41
CA VAL A 78 14.86 -19.22 -8.24
C VAL A 78 14.35 -18.47 -9.46
N ALA A 79 13.31 -17.65 -9.27
CA ALA A 79 12.82 -16.72 -10.26
C ALA A 79 13.31 -15.30 -9.97
N VAL A 80 13.38 -14.44 -11.00
CA VAL A 80 13.63 -13.01 -10.85
C VAL A 80 12.35 -12.25 -11.18
N ASP A 81 11.89 -11.39 -10.27
CA ASP A 81 10.71 -10.56 -10.51
C ASP A 81 11.05 -9.28 -11.31
N LEU A 82 10.02 -8.49 -11.66
CA LEU A 82 10.19 -7.25 -12.41
C LEU A 82 10.99 -6.16 -11.68
N TYR A 83 11.25 -6.34 -10.37
CA TYR A 83 12.00 -5.42 -9.53
C TYR A 83 13.44 -5.91 -9.30
N GLY A 84 13.84 -7.02 -9.94
CA GLY A 84 15.17 -7.60 -9.77
C GLY A 84 15.33 -8.41 -8.48
N HIS A 85 14.25 -8.73 -7.76
CA HIS A 85 14.32 -9.62 -6.61
C HIS A 85 14.43 -11.08 -7.07
N LYS A 86 15.36 -11.82 -6.46
CA LYS A 86 15.45 -13.28 -6.59
C LYS A 86 14.50 -13.91 -5.58
N ILE A 87 13.49 -14.61 -6.06
CA ILE A 87 12.41 -15.20 -5.29
C ILE A 87 12.46 -16.71 -5.44
N ILE A 88 12.35 -17.43 -4.32
CA ILE A 88 12.07 -18.88 -4.33
C ILE A 88 10.60 -19.11 -4.05
N GLU A 89 9.95 -20.00 -4.82
CA GLU A 89 8.63 -20.54 -4.48
C GLU A 89 8.80 -21.93 -3.88
N VAL A 90 8.47 -22.06 -2.60
CA VAL A 90 8.64 -23.29 -1.83
C VAL A 90 7.36 -23.65 -1.07
N THR A 91 7.18 -24.94 -0.79
CA THR A 91 6.16 -25.41 0.14
C THR A 91 6.75 -25.35 1.55
N VAL A 92 6.04 -24.68 2.44
CA VAL A 92 6.46 -24.48 3.83
C VAL A 92 5.42 -25.01 4.80
N HIS A 93 5.81 -25.20 6.05
CA HIS A 93 4.86 -25.43 7.14
C HIS A 93 3.84 -24.29 7.23
N GLY A 94 2.58 -24.61 7.50
CA GLY A 94 1.49 -23.61 7.54
C GLY A 94 1.69 -22.42 8.46
N PHE A 95 2.40 -22.65 9.57
CA PHE A 95 2.75 -21.63 10.56
C PHE A 95 3.98 -20.79 10.18
N ALA A 96 4.57 -21.02 9.00
CA ALA A 96 5.71 -20.23 8.54
C ALA A 96 5.32 -18.78 8.26
N GLY A 97 6.23 -17.89 8.65
CA GLY A 97 6.14 -16.45 8.47
C GLY A 97 5.11 -15.75 9.35
N GLY A 98 5.34 -14.47 9.60
CA GLY A 98 4.51 -13.64 10.48
C GLY A 98 4.14 -12.30 9.85
N PRO A 99 3.17 -11.58 10.44
CA PRO A 99 2.92 -10.20 10.08
C PRO A 99 4.12 -9.33 10.45
N GLY A 100 4.56 -8.47 9.53
CA GLY A 100 5.59 -7.46 9.78
C GLY A 100 5.02 -6.14 10.27
N GLU A 101 5.79 -5.45 11.11
CA GLU A 101 5.49 -4.13 11.65
C GLU A 101 5.60 -3.03 10.56
N TYR A 102 6.42 -3.27 9.53
CA TYR A 102 6.71 -2.34 8.43
C TYR A 102 5.72 -2.41 7.27
N ASN A 103 4.44 -2.63 7.59
CA ASN A 103 3.40 -2.82 6.59
C ASN A 103 2.66 -1.52 6.26
N GLU A 104 2.57 -1.22 4.96
CA GLU A 104 1.87 -0.07 4.39
C GLU A 104 0.43 0.10 4.88
N ARG A 105 -0.30 -1.00 5.14
CA ARG A 105 -1.71 -0.99 5.55
C ARG A 105 -1.96 -0.46 6.95
N ILE A 106 -0.92 -0.43 7.76
CA ILE A 106 -1.01 -0.11 9.19
C ILE A 106 0.00 0.96 9.57
N ARG A 107 0.62 1.63 8.59
CA ARG A 107 1.68 2.61 8.83
C ARG A 107 1.18 3.76 9.71
N SER A 108 -0.07 4.18 9.52
CA SER A 108 -0.73 5.20 10.33
C SER A 108 -0.91 4.83 11.81
N ALA A 109 -0.80 3.54 12.18
CA ALA A 109 -0.87 3.10 13.57
C ALA A 109 0.39 3.49 14.38
N PHE A 110 1.50 3.78 13.71
CA PHE A 110 2.77 4.14 14.33
C PHE A 110 3.02 5.65 14.29
N ASP A 111 3.78 6.13 15.28
CA ASP A 111 4.24 7.51 15.34
C ASP A 111 5.44 7.71 14.41
N ALA A 112 5.43 8.83 13.68
CA ALA A 112 6.60 9.25 12.92
C ALA A 112 7.63 9.86 13.89
N PRO A 113 8.95 9.60 13.76
CA PRO A 113 9.97 10.17 14.65
C PRO A 113 10.00 11.70 14.67
N ILE A 114 9.57 12.32 13.56
CA ILE A 114 9.51 13.78 13.37
C ILE A 114 8.35 14.45 14.12
N ARG A 115 7.40 13.68 14.65
CA ARG A 115 6.24 14.22 15.38
C ARG A 115 6.68 14.70 16.76
N ARG A 116 6.33 15.94 17.12
CA ARG A 116 6.75 16.58 18.39
C ARG A 116 6.40 15.75 19.64
N ASN A 117 5.24 15.11 19.64
CA ASN A 117 4.75 14.27 20.72
C ASN A 117 4.81 12.77 20.38
N ALA A 118 5.76 12.36 19.53
CA ALA A 118 5.98 10.96 19.23
C ALA A 118 6.29 10.17 20.50
N VAL A 119 5.59 9.06 20.70
CA VAL A 119 5.86 8.15 21.81
C VAL A 119 6.84 7.10 21.33
N ASP A 120 8.03 7.00 21.97
CA ASP A 120 9.08 6.08 21.52
C ASP A 120 8.59 4.62 21.39
N ALA A 121 7.74 4.17 22.32
CA ALA A 121 7.13 2.84 22.29
C ALA A 121 6.19 2.58 21.08
N ARG A 122 5.81 3.63 20.35
CA ARG A 122 4.97 3.58 19.14
C ARG A 122 5.76 3.93 17.86
N THR A 123 7.04 4.27 17.99
CA THR A 123 7.89 4.67 16.87
C THR A 123 8.67 3.46 16.36
N LEU A 124 8.47 3.13 15.09
CA LEU A 124 9.21 2.03 14.45
C LEU A 124 10.70 2.38 14.32
N PRO A 125 11.60 1.43 14.63
CA PRO A 125 13.03 1.63 14.37
C PRO A 125 13.29 1.75 12.87
N ALA A 126 14.35 2.45 12.47
CA ALA A 126 14.70 2.56 11.07
C ALA A 126 15.14 1.18 10.53
N LEU A 127 14.56 0.79 9.40
CA LEU A 127 14.89 -0.44 8.70
C LEU A 127 16.10 -0.20 7.80
N VAL A 128 17.04 -1.14 7.76
CA VAL A 128 18.22 -1.08 6.89
C VAL A 128 18.42 -2.42 6.19
N THR A 129 19.19 -2.39 5.11
CA THR A 129 19.60 -3.60 4.41
C THR A 129 20.64 -4.35 5.24
N GLY A 130 20.45 -5.65 5.41
CA GLY A 130 21.41 -6.53 6.06
C GLY A 130 22.73 -6.63 5.27
N VAL A 131 23.78 -7.11 5.93
CA VAL A 131 25.09 -7.31 5.31
C VAL A 131 25.52 -8.78 5.36
N ASP A 132 26.27 -9.21 4.35
CA ASP A 132 26.91 -10.52 4.32
C ASP A 132 28.12 -10.57 5.27
N GLU A 133 28.79 -11.72 5.34
CA GLU A 133 29.98 -11.95 6.16
C GLU A 133 31.17 -11.04 5.78
N ASN A 134 31.14 -10.45 4.58
CA ASN A 134 32.16 -9.52 4.08
C ASN A 134 31.75 -8.04 4.23
N GLY A 135 30.61 -7.76 4.87
CA GLY A 135 30.07 -6.41 5.05
C GLY A 135 29.40 -5.83 3.80
N LYS A 136 29.11 -6.65 2.78
CA LYS A 136 28.40 -6.21 1.57
C LYS A 136 26.88 -6.31 1.77
N PRO A 137 26.08 -5.41 1.17
CA PRO A 137 24.62 -5.51 1.26
C PRO A 137 24.09 -6.86 0.76
N SER A 138 23.15 -7.43 1.53
CA SER A 138 22.55 -8.74 1.29
C SER A 138 21.03 -8.68 1.46
N ALA A 139 20.30 -9.57 0.80
CA ALA A 139 18.85 -9.49 0.63
C ALA A 139 18.03 -9.94 1.87
N TYR A 140 18.33 -9.35 3.02
CA TYR A 140 17.54 -9.47 4.23
C TYR A 140 17.41 -8.11 4.92
N LEU A 141 16.40 -7.97 5.77
CA LEU A 141 16.08 -6.76 6.50
C LEU A 141 16.68 -6.83 7.90
N THR A 142 17.12 -5.69 8.44
CA THR A 142 17.45 -5.55 9.86
C THR A 142 17.16 -4.13 10.35
N THR A 143 17.28 -3.88 11.65
CA THR A 143 17.09 -2.54 12.24
C THR A 143 18.42 -1.83 12.38
N SER A 144 18.44 -0.51 12.21
CA SER A 144 19.67 0.30 12.33
C SER A 144 20.30 0.26 13.73
N GLN A 145 19.50 -0.09 14.74
CA GLN A 145 19.89 -0.20 16.14
C GLN A 145 19.16 -1.38 16.79
N SER A 146 19.72 -1.86 17.90
CA SER A 146 19.02 -2.83 18.76
C SER A 146 17.78 -2.19 19.39
N VAL A 147 16.73 -2.99 19.55
CA VAL A 147 15.40 -2.56 20.01
C VAL A 147 15.14 -3.17 21.38
N ASP A 148 14.71 -2.36 22.34
CA ASP A 148 14.32 -2.88 23.66
C ASP A 148 13.19 -3.89 23.59
N SER A 149 13.29 -4.94 24.41
CA SER A 149 12.28 -5.99 24.51
C SER A 149 10.87 -5.45 24.74
N THR A 150 10.70 -4.51 25.69
CA THR A 150 9.40 -3.88 25.96
C THR A 150 8.89 -3.07 24.77
N LYS A 151 9.78 -2.35 24.08
CA LYS A 151 9.42 -1.56 22.89
C LYS A 151 8.95 -2.48 21.76
N LEU A 152 9.71 -3.53 21.43
CA LEU A 152 9.33 -4.47 20.38
C LEU A 152 8.00 -5.17 20.70
N SER A 153 7.78 -5.55 21.96
CA SER A 153 6.53 -6.18 22.40
C SER A 153 5.32 -5.27 22.14
N ASN A 154 5.45 -3.98 22.47
CA ASN A 154 4.43 -2.97 22.20
C ASN A 154 4.19 -2.76 20.70
N LEU A 155 5.26 -2.74 19.88
CA LEU A 155 5.14 -2.60 18.42
C LEU A 155 4.43 -3.82 17.80
N ILE A 156 4.66 -5.02 18.32
CA ILE A 156 3.94 -6.24 17.92
C ILE A 156 2.45 -6.14 18.30
N ASP A 157 2.12 -5.64 19.50
CA ASP A 157 0.72 -5.46 19.91
C ASP A 157 -0.01 -4.42 19.03
N ILE A 158 0.66 -3.31 18.71
CA ILE A 158 0.12 -2.29 17.78
C ILE A 158 -0.12 -2.91 16.40
N THR A 159 0.80 -3.73 15.91
CA THR A 159 0.70 -4.45 14.64
C THR A 159 -0.51 -5.37 14.63
N ASP A 160 -0.66 -6.22 15.66
CA ASP A 160 -1.77 -7.17 15.76
C ASP A 160 -3.12 -6.45 15.76
N GLU A 161 -3.24 -5.41 16.58
CA GLU A 161 -4.48 -4.64 16.71
C GLU A 161 -4.82 -3.87 15.43
N ALA A 162 -3.82 -3.30 14.74
CA ALA A 162 -4.04 -2.60 13.48
C ALA A 162 -4.47 -3.57 12.37
N LEU A 163 -3.86 -4.75 12.27
CA LEU A 163 -4.26 -5.77 11.30
C LEU A 163 -5.63 -6.35 11.61
N ARG A 164 -5.96 -6.56 12.89
CA ARG A 164 -7.30 -7.00 13.32
C ARG A 164 -8.39 -6.00 12.90
N ARG A 165 -8.15 -4.70 13.12
CA ARG A 165 -9.07 -3.63 12.66
C ARG A 165 -9.18 -3.58 11.14
N ALA A 166 -8.07 -3.76 10.42
CA ALA A 166 -8.08 -3.81 8.96
C ALA A 166 -8.83 -5.05 8.44
N ASP A 167 -8.71 -6.20 9.11
CA ASP A 167 -9.40 -7.43 8.75
C ASP A 167 -10.90 -7.39 9.05
N GLY A 168 -11.31 -6.73 10.14
CA GLY A 168 -12.73 -6.54 10.48
C GLY A 168 -13.54 -5.73 9.48
N ARG A 169 -12.89 -5.08 8.50
CA ARG A 169 -13.56 -4.44 7.35
C ARG A 169 -13.99 -5.45 6.28
N ARG A 170 -13.52 -6.70 6.34
CA ARG A 170 -13.93 -7.77 5.44
C ARG A 170 -15.32 -8.28 5.84
N GLY A 171 -16.13 -8.64 4.84
CA GLY A 171 -17.44 -9.29 5.06
C GLY A 171 -17.35 -10.75 5.53
N TYR A 172 -16.15 -11.29 5.78
CA TYR A 172 -15.92 -12.67 6.21
C TYR A 172 -14.69 -12.76 7.14
N SER A 173 -14.61 -13.84 7.93
CA SER A 173 -13.47 -14.17 8.79
C SER A 173 -12.39 -14.88 7.97
N LEU A 174 -11.23 -14.25 7.81
CA LEU A 174 -10.11 -14.84 7.08
C LEU A 174 -9.58 -16.10 7.76
N GLN A 175 -9.65 -16.19 9.09
CA GLN A 175 -9.24 -17.38 9.82
C GLN A 175 -10.14 -18.57 9.50
N ASP A 176 -11.46 -18.37 9.44
CA ASP A 176 -12.42 -19.45 9.17
C ASP A 176 -12.40 -19.86 7.68
N ASP A 177 -12.19 -18.89 6.79
CA ASP A 177 -11.97 -19.11 5.36
C ASP A 177 -10.74 -20.02 5.13
N LEU A 178 -9.61 -19.69 5.74
CA LEU A 178 -8.39 -20.50 5.66
C LEU A 178 -8.55 -21.89 6.30
N ALA A 179 -9.28 -21.99 7.42
CA ALA A 179 -9.55 -23.29 8.06
C ALA A 179 -10.39 -24.22 7.16
N THR A 180 -11.26 -23.64 6.32
CA THR A 180 -12.21 -24.38 5.49
C THR A 180 -11.63 -24.69 4.10
N PHE A 181 -11.04 -23.70 3.44
CA PHE A 181 -10.62 -23.79 2.04
C PHE A 181 -9.10 -23.86 1.86
N GLY A 182 -8.33 -23.65 2.92
CA GLY A 182 -6.88 -23.55 2.84
C GLY A 182 -6.42 -22.23 2.23
N GLN A 183 -5.15 -22.18 1.81
CA GLN A 183 -4.59 -21.00 1.14
C GLN A 183 -4.44 -21.24 -0.37
N HIS A 184 -5.16 -20.45 -1.16
CA HIS A 184 -4.99 -20.42 -2.62
C HIS A 184 -4.00 -19.35 -3.09
N GLU A 185 -4.00 -18.17 -2.47
CA GLU A 185 -3.11 -17.06 -2.85
C GLU A 185 -1.75 -17.20 -2.16
N THR A 186 -0.68 -17.28 -2.96
CA THR A 186 0.71 -17.31 -2.45
C THR A 186 1.07 -16.00 -1.76
N THR A 187 1.68 -16.10 -0.58
CA THR A 187 2.21 -14.95 0.17
C THR A 187 3.67 -14.70 -0.20
N LEU A 188 4.11 -13.44 -0.18
CA LEU A 188 5.49 -13.04 -0.41
C LEU A 188 6.12 -12.59 0.90
N HIS A 189 7.29 -13.13 1.23
CA HIS A 189 8.00 -12.89 2.48
C HIS A 189 9.45 -12.46 2.22
N ALA A 190 10.03 -11.74 3.16
CA ALA A 190 11.46 -11.44 3.23
C ALA A 190 11.98 -11.86 4.61
N VAL A 191 13.30 -12.09 4.71
CA VAL A 191 13.90 -12.35 6.02
C VAL A 191 14.09 -11.04 6.78
N LEU A 192 13.75 -11.04 8.07
CA LEU A 192 14.02 -9.95 9.00
C LEU A 192 14.84 -10.46 10.20
N ASP A 193 16.04 -9.92 10.38
CA ASP A 193 16.89 -10.12 11.55
C ASP A 193 16.67 -8.97 12.55
N ARG A 194 15.94 -9.25 13.64
CA ARG A 194 15.72 -8.28 14.73
C ARG A 194 16.82 -8.41 15.77
N HIS A 195 17.42 -7.28 16.12
CA HIS A 195 18.39 -7.20 17.22
C HIS A 195 17.68 -6.76 18.48
N LEU A 196 17.35 -7.72 19.35
CA LEU A 196 16.57 -7.48 20.55
C LEU A 196 17.49 -7.25 21.75
N ARG A 197 17.36 -6.08 22.38
CA ARG A 197 18.05 -5.75 23.63
C ARG A 197 17.23 -6.22 24.83
N GLU A 198 17.81 -7.10 25.62
CA GLU A 198 17.20 -7.69 26.81
C GLU A 198 18.10 -7.40 28.02
N THR A 199 17.48 -7.05 29.15
CA THR A 199 18.18 -6.88 30.42
C THR A 199 17.77 -8.04 31.33
N ASP A 200 18.74 -8.80 31.83
CA ASP A 200 18.48 -9.89 32.77
C ASP A 200 18.13 -9.36 34.18
N ASP A 201 17.69 -10.26 35.07
CA ASP A 201 17.35 -9.92 36.46
C ASP A 201 18.54 -9.39 37.27
N ALA A 202 19.77 -9.63 36.80
CA ALA A 202 21.01 -9.12 37.38
C ALA A 202 21.44 -7.76 36.79
N GLY A 203 20.68 -7.20 35.85
CA GLY A 203 20.94 -5.91 35.20
C GLY A 203 21.91 -5.99 34.01
N HIS A 204 22.38 -7.17 33.60
CA HIS A 204 23.21 -7.31 32.42
C HIS A 204 22.36 -7.18 31.16
N THR A 205 22.85 -6.36 30.23
CA THR A 205 22.20 -6.17 28.94
C THR A 205 22.84 -7.06 27.89
N GLN A 206 22.03 -7.89 27.24
CA GLN A 206 22.42 -8.74 26.12
C GLN A 206 21.65 -8.33 24.86
N VAL A 207 22.26 -8.56 23.69
CA VAL A 207 21.58 -8.41 22.39
C VAL A 207 21.38 -9.79 21.79
N ARG A 208 20.12 -10.17 21.56
CA ARG A 208 19.71 -11.43 20.96
C ARG A 208 19.25 -11.19 19.52
N HIS A 209 19.72 -12.02 18.60
CA HIS A 209 19.27 -12.02 17.21
C HIS A 209 18.03 -12.88 17.07
N VAL A 210 17.02 -12.36 16.37
CA VAL A 210 15.76 -13.05 16.10
C VAL A 210 15.48 -12.95 14.61
N ILE A 211 15.73 -14.05 13.92
CA ILE A 211 15.56 -14.15 12.47
C ILE A 211 14.21 -14.81 12.20
N ASP A 212 13.38 -14.17 11.38
CA ASP A 212 12.12 -14.73 10.93
C ASP A 212 11.77 -14.34 9.49
N LEU A 213 10.66 -14.90 9.01
CA LEU A 213 10.08 -14.56 7.71
C LEU A 213 8.95 -13.53 7.93
N THR A 214 9.18 -12.29 7.50
CA THR A 214 8.19 -11.22 7.61
C THR A 214 7.39 -11.09 6.31
N ALA A 215 6.07 -10.99 6.42
CA ALA A 215 5.19 -10.89 5.26
C ALA A 215 5.34 -9.52 4.58
N ILE A 216 5.76 -9.53 3.32
CA ILE A 216 5.73 -8.39 2.41
C ILE A 216 4.34 -8.28 1.77
N LYS A 217 3.82 -9.40 1.25
CA LYS A 217 2.42 -9.56 0.79
C LYS A 217 1.70 -10.60 1.64
N GLY A 218 0.47 -10.30 2.00
CA GLY A 218 -0.38 -11.25 2.75
C GLY A 218 -0.14 -11.29 4.26
N ALA A 219 0.08 -10.12 4.89
CA ALA A 219 0.25 -10.02 6.34
C ALA A 219 -0.97 -10.54 7.13
N ASN A 220 -2.21 -10.13 6.78
CA ASN A 220 -3.42 -10.66 7.43
C ASN A 220 -3.53 -12.18 7.27
N ARG A 221 -3.17 -12.71 6.09
CA ARG A 221 -3.20 -14.15 5.82
C ARG A 221 -2.17 -14.90 6.65
N SER A 222 -0.94 -14.38 6.75
CA SER A 222 0.11 -14.97 7.59
C SER A 222 -0.29 -14.96 9.08
N ARG A 223 -0.85 -13.85 9.56
CA ARG A 223 -1.43 -13.73 10.91
C ARG A 223 -2.54 -14.76 11.14
N ALA A 224 -3.51 -14.84 10.24
CA ALA A 224 -4.64 -15.77 10.37
C ALA A 224 -4.16 -17.23 10.36
N ARG A 225 -3.16 -17.59 9.55
CA ARG A 225 -2.52 -18.91 9.60
C ARG A 225 -1.90 -19.17 10.98
N GLN A 226 -1.06 -18.27 11.50
CA GLN A 226 -0.44 -18.44 12.83
C GLN A 226 -1.50 -18.68 13.92
N LEU A 227 -2.60 -17.93 13.90
CA LEU A 227 -3.72 -18.11 14.84
C LEU A 227 -4.42 -19.47 14.72
N LEU A 228 -4.46 -20.09 13.53
CA LEU A 228 -4.96 -21.47 13.39
C LEU A 228 -4.06 -22.49 14.09
N PHE A 229 -2.76 -22.21 14.16
CA PHE A 229 -1.80 -23.00 14.91
C PHE A 229 -1.71 -22.58 16.39
N ASP A 230 -2.58 -21.67 16.86
CA ASP A 230 -2.56 -21.06 18.19
C ASP A 230 -1.25 -20.30 18.49
N LEU A 231 -0.54 -19.85 17.45
CA LEU A 231 0.71 -19.10 17.57
C LEU A 231 0.43 -17.60 17.37
N SER A 232 1.18 -16.80 18.10
CA SER A 232 1.26 -15.34 17.93
C SER A 232 2.63 -14.92 17.44
N MET A 233 2.72 -13.69 16.93
CA MET A 233 4.01 -13.10 16.58
C MET A 233 4.95 -12.98 17.79
N LYS A 234 4.41 -12.82 19.00
CA LYS A 234 5.21 -12.85 20.24
C LYS A 234 5.81 -14.23 20.51
N ASP A 235 5.11 -15.31 20.17
CA ASP A 235 5.67 -16.66 20.29
C ASP A 235 6.83 -16.88 19.31
N VAL A 236 6.75 -16.28 18.11
CA VAL A 236 7.86 -16.33 17.15
C VAL A 236 9.08 -15.54 17.66
N VAL A 237 8.87 -14.33 18.20
CA VAL A 237 9.97 -13.42 18.58
C VAL A 237 10.60 -13.74 19.94
N TYR A 238 9.76 -14.01 20.94
CA TYR A 238 10.19 -14.31 22.32
C TYR A 238 10.24 -15.81 22.62
N GLY A 239 9.86 -16.63 21.64
CA GLY A 239 9.99 -18.07 21.67
C GLY A 239 8.72 -18.80 22.07
N VAL A 240 8.66 -20.07 21.68
CA VAL A 240 7.55 -20.99 21.98
C VAL A 240 7.87 -21.76 23.25
N GLU A 241 6.87 -21.98 24.11
CA GLU A 241 7.05 -22.73 25.36
C GLU A 241 7.48 -24.19 25.10
N ARG A 242 8.44 -24.69 25.90
CA ARG A 242 9.02 -26.03 25.72
C ARG A 242 8.00 -27.17 25.81
N ASN A 243 7.03 -27.06 26.72
CA ASN A 243 5.92 -28.00 26.87
C ASN A 243 5.12 -28.16 25.57
N ARG A 244 4.87 -27.07 24.85
CA ARG A 244 4.14 -27.03 23.59
C ARG A 244 4.94 -27.61 22.42
N LEU A 245 6.26 -27.63 22.56
CA LEU A 245 7.19 -28.30 21.65
C LEU A 245 7.42 -29.78 22.01
N GLY A 246 6.80 -30.27 23.08
CA GLY A 246 7.02 -31.62 23.63
C GLY A 246 8.47 -31.85 24.08
N LEU A 247 9.12 -30.78 24.55
CA LEU A 247 10.47 -30.81 25.09
C LEU A 247 10.43 -30.73 26.62
N GLU A 248 11.31 -31.47 27.29
CA GLU A 248 11.43 -31.45 28.74
C GLU A 248 11.94 -30.09 29.26
N GLY A 249 11.52 -29.71 30.47
CA GLY A 249 11.97 -28.50 31.19
C GLY A 249 11.03 -27.29 31.06
N HIS A 250 11.43 -26.17 31.67
CA HIS A 250 10.71 -24.90 31.64
C HIS A 250 11.41 -23.88 30.73
N GLY A 251 10.68 -22.87 30.26
CA GLY A 251 11.20 -21.77 29.43
C GLY A 251 10.66 -21.76 28.00
N ARG A 252 11.19 -20.84 27.19
CA ARG A 252 10.77 -20.58 25.80
C ARG A 252 11.96 -20.70 24.85
N ILE A 253 11.73 -21.16 23.63
CA ILE A 253 12.76 -21.31 22.58
C ILE A 253 12.42 -20.41 21.41
N ALA A 254 13.25 -19.41 21.15
CA ALA A 254 13.09 -18.47 20.05
C ALA A 254 13.85 -18.87 18.77
N ASP A 255 14.85 -19.75 18.87
CA ASP A 255 15.62 -20.21 17.71
C ASP A 255 14.75 -21.08 16.79
N PRO A 256 14.42 -20.62 15.57
CA PRO A 256 13.58 -21.37 14.64
C PRO A 256 14.20 -22.70 14.24
N THR A 257 15.53 -22.81 14.23
CA THR A 257 16.21 -24.07 13.89
C THR A 257 15.94 -25.18 14.92
N VAL A 258 15.45 -24.81 16.11
CA VAL A 258 15.07 -25.70 17.19
C VAL A 258 13.56 -25.85 17.31
N TRP A 259 12.81 -24.74 17.39
CA TRP A 259 11.37 -24.83 17.70
C TRP A 259 10.54 -25.28 16.50
N VAL A 260 10.91 -24.92 15.26
CA VAL A 260 10.13 -25.28 14.06
C VAL A 260 10.07 -26.80 13.86
N PRO A 261 11.20 -27.54 13.87
CA PRO A 261 11.16 -29.00 13.75
C PRO A 261 10.38 -29.67 14.90
N ALA A 262 10.56 -29.18 16.13
CA ALA A 262 9.87 -29.73 17.30
C ALA A 262 8.36 -29.52 17.19
N PHE A 263 7.91 -28.30 16.86
CA PHE A 263 6.50 -27.97 16.71
C PHE A 263 5.85 -28.73 15.55
N ALA A 264 6.53 -28.85 14.40
CA ALA A 264 6.03 -29.62 13.26
C ALA A 264 5.76 -31.08 13.62
N ASN A 265 6.65 -31.72 14.39
CA ASN A 265 6.45 -33.09 14.88
C ASN A 265 5.32 -33.17 15.91
N GLN A 266 5.20 -32.19 16.81
CA GLN A 266 4.12 -32.16 17.80
C GLN A 266 2.75 -32.02 17.16
N ILE A 267 2.57 -31.12 16.18
CA ILE A 267 1.28 -30.95 15.51
C ILE A 267 0.91 -32.19 14.69
N LYS A 268 1.88 -32.83 14.05
CA LYS A 268 1.68 -34.12 13.38
C LYS A 268 1.16 -35.18 14.35
N LEU A 269 1.84 -35.35 15.48
CA LEU A 269 1.44 -36.27 16.54
C LEU A 269 0.05 -35.94 17.09
N ALA A 270 -0.22 -34.65 17.30
CA ALA A 270 -1.49 -34.15 17.81
C ALA A 270 -2.66 -34.48 16.88
N PHE A 271 -2.45 -34.43 15.57
CA PHE A 271 -3.48 -34.81 14.60
C PHE A 271 -3.82 -36.30 14.69
N GLU A 272 -2.81 -37.16 14.90
CA GLU A 272 -2.97 -38.62 15.03
C GLU A 272 -3.58 -39.05 16.36
N GLN A 273 -3.46 -38.22 17.41
CA GLN A 273 -3.84 -38.57 18.78
C GLN A 273 -4.95 -37.66 19.30
N SER A 274 -6.18 -38.16 19.35
CA SER A 274 -7.35 -37.39 19.80
C SER A 274 -7.28 -36.86 21.24
N GLN A 275 -6.47 -37.49 22.10
CA GLN A 275 -6.25 -37.08 23.49
C GLN A 275 -5.10 -36.06 23.64
N HIS A 276 -4.39 -35.74 22.56
CA HIS A 276 -3.29 -34.78 22.62
C HIS A 276 -3.83 -33.36 22.87
N PRO A 277 -3.20 -32.54 23.75
CA PRO A 277 -3.69 -31.19 24.05
C PRO A 277 -3.86 -30.28 22.83
N LEU A 278 -3.01 -30.46 21.81
CA LEU A 278 -3.06 -29.71 20.55
C LEU A 278 -3.95 -30.33 19.47
N HIS A 279 -4.73 -31.39 19.76
CA HIS A 279 -5.50 -32.11 18.74
C HIS A 279 -6.49 -31.18 18.01
N GLN A 280 -7.27 -30.38 18.75
CA GLN A 280 -8.22 -29.43 18.17
C GLN A 280 -7.53 -28.38 17.29
N THR A 281 -6.37 -27.89 17.72
CA THR A 281 -5.53 -26.98 16.93
C THR A 281 -5.07 -27.63 15.62
N ALA A 282 -4.60 -28.87 15.68
CA ALA A 282 -4.16 -29.62 14.51
C ALA A 282 -5.31 -29.88 13.52
N VAL A 283 -6.50 -30.26 14.02
CA VAL A 283 -7.70 -30.44 13.19
C VAL A 283 -8.10 -29.13 12.52
N LYS A 284 -8.14 -28.01 13.27
CA LYS A 284 -8.51 -26.69 12.73
C LYS A 284 -7.52 -26.19 11.67
N ALA A 285 -6.24 -26.48 11.83
CA ALA A 285 -5.17 -26.05 10.92
C ALA A 285 -4.93 -27.00 9.73
N ALA A 286 -5.65 -28.12 9.63
CA ALA A 286 -5.40 -29.18 8.66
C ALA A 286 -5.38 -28.68 7.20
N ALA A 287 -6.32 -27.81 6.82
CA ALA A 287 -6.41 -27.24 5.47
C ALA A 287 -5.22 -26.34 5.09
N VAL A 288 -4.46 -25.85 6.09
CA VAL A 288 -3.26 -25.04 5.92
C VAL A 288 -2.02 -25.73 6.50
N ALA A 289 -2.03 -27.05 6.67
CA ALA A 289 -0.90 -27.80 7.25
C ALA A 289 0.44 -27.49 6.55
N THR A 290 0.37 -27.34 5.23
CA THR A 290 1.45 -26.81 4.39
C THR A 290 0.87 -25.79 3.41
N VAL A 291 1.67 -24.82 3.00
CA VAL A 291 1.27 -23.77 2.05
C VAL A 291 2.39 -23.45 1.09
N LYS A 292 2.06 -23.00 -0.11
CA LYS A 292 3.03 -22.36 -1.00
C LYS A 292 3.36 -20.96 -0.48
N MET A 293 4.65 -20.64 -0.46
CA MET A 293 5.18 -19.34 -0.05
C MET A 293 6.29 -18.90 -1.02
N GLN A 294 6.28 -17.62 -1.36
CA GLN A 294 7.37 -16.95 -2.04
C GLN A 294 8.27 -16.27 -1.00
N ILE A 295 9.58 -16.47 -1.10
CA ILE A 295 10.57 -15.86 -0.21
C ILE A 295 11.60 -15.12 -1.06
N ILE A 296 11.78 -13.82 -0.78
CA ILE A 296 12.85 -13.03 -1.38
C ILE A 296 14.16 -13.48 -0.72
N VAL A 297 15.07 -13.99 -1.55
CA VAL A 297 16.37 -14.53 -1.11
C VAL A 297 17.55 -13.86 -1.80
N GLY A 298 17.31 -12.87 -2.66
CA GLY A 298 18.37 -12.14 -3.35
C GLY A 298 17.82 -10.90 -4.05
N THR A 299 18.72 -10.06 -4.53
CA THR A 299 18.42 -8.91 -5.39
C THR A 299 19.58 -8.68 -6.35
N GLU A 300 19.30 -8.13 -7.53
CA GLU A 300 20.33 -7.68 -8.48
C GLU A 300 21.10 -6.44 -7.97
N SER A 301 20.44 -5.62 -7.14
CA SER A 301 21.04 -4.46 -6.48
C SER A 301 20.84 -4.57 -4.96
N GLY A 302 21.91 -4.95 -4.25
CA GLY A 302 21.89 -5.09 -2.79
C GLY A 302 21.74 -3.75 -2.07
N ASP A 303 22.27 -2.68 -2.67
CA ASP A 303 22.11 -1.33 -2.15
C ASP A 303 20.62 -1.00 -2.08
N ASP A 304 20.14 -0.60 -0.90
CA ASP A 304 18.75 -0.14 -0.72
C ASP A 304 17.64 -1.21 -0.75
N PHE A 305 17.99 -2.49 -0.59
CA PHE A 305 17.00 -3.59 -0.48
C PHE A 305 15.83 -3.27 0.48
N HIS A 306 16.11 -2.68 1.65
CA HIS A 306 15.07 -2.32 2.64
C HIS A 306 13.98 -1.38 2.12
N ASN A 307 14.26 -0.61 1.07
CA ASN A 307 13.29 0.27 0.41
C ASN A 307 12.57 -0.42 -0.76
N GLN A 308 13.25 -1.31 -1.48
CA GLN A 308 12.73 -1.99 -2.68
C GLN A 308 11.86 -3.21 -2.34
N VAL A 309 12.16 -3.89 -1.23
CA VAL A 309 11.49 -5.14 -0.82
C VAL A 309 9.97 -5.03 -0.75
N PHE A 310 9.43 -3.83 -0.47
CA PHE A 310 7.99 -3.59 -0.36
C PHE A 310 7.31 -3.19 -1.69
N ASP A 311 8.05 -2.99 -2.78
CA ASP A 311 7.50 -2.59 -4.09
C ASP A 311 6.46 -3.54 -4.67
N PRO A 312 6.66 -4.87 -4.62
CA PRO A 312 5.65 -5.80 -5.10
C PRO A 312 4.29 -5.57 -4.43
N ASN A 313 4.28 -5.32 -3.12
CA ASN A 313 3.07 -5.08 -2.35
C ASN A 313 2.42 -3.74 -2.72
N ARG A 314 3.22 -2.69 -2.88
CA ARG A 314 2.74 -1.34 -3.20
C ARG A 314 2.08 -1.27 -4.57
N VAL A 315 2.57 -2.00 -5.57
CA VAL A 315 1.95 -2.04 -6.91
C VAL A 315 0.61 -2.77 -6.90
N ASP A 316 0.51 -3.91 -6.21
CA ASP A 316 -0.78 -4.62 -6.05
C ASP A 316 -1.82 -3.71 -5.39
N HIS A 317 -1.40 -2.92 -4.41
CA HIS A 317 -2.27 -2.02 -3.65
C HIS A 317 -2.72 -0.75 -4.40
N ARG A 318 -2.09 -0.44 -5.55
CA ARG A 318 -2.52 0.63 -6.45
C ARG A 318 -3.64 0.19 -7.38
N ARG A 319 -3.85 -1.13 -7.55
CA ARG A 319 -4.89 -1.70 -8.38
C ARG A 319 -6.14 -2.00 -7.52
N PRO A 320 -7.36 -1.58 -7.92
CA PRO A 320 -8.59 -2.04 -7.26
C PRO A 320 -8.63 -3.57 -7.28
N PRO A 321 -8.86 -4.27 -6.14
CA PRO A 321 -10.11 -4.16 -5.39
C PRO A 321 -9.97 -4.02 -3.85
N LEU A 322 -8.79 -3.73 -3.30
CA LEU A 322 -8.60 -3.69 -1.84
C LEU A 322 -8.96 -2.31 -1.25
N ASP A 323 -9.98 -2.26 -0.40
CA ASP A 323 -10.39 -1.07 0.35
C ASP A 323 -9.33 -0.69 1.39
N TYR A 324 -8.47 0.25 1.01
CA TYR A 324 -7.52 0.89 1.92
C TYR A 324 -8.20 2.00 2.72
N ASP A 325 -7.69 2.22 3.93
CA ASP A 325 -7.86 3.52 4.53
C ASP A 325 -7.24 4.59 3.63
N VAL A 326 -7.98 5.67 3.37
CA VAL A 326 -7.53 6.74 2.48
C VAL A 326 -6.20 7.33 2.97
N LEU A 327 -5.99 7.37 4.28
CA LEU A 327 -4.75 7.88 4.89
C LEU A 327 -3.55 7.02 4.51
N ASP A 328 -3.59 5.71 4.80
CA ASP A 328 -2.48 4.78 4.54
C ASP A 328 -2.15 4.68 3.05
N LYS A 329 -3.18 4.65 2.18
CA LYS A 329 -2.98 4.67 0.73
C LYS A 329 -2.26 5.95 0.27
N SER A 330 -2.73 7.10 0.76
CA SER A 330 -2.17 8.40 0.40
C SER A 330 -0.71 8.53 0.83
N GLU A 331 -0.35 8.05 2.03
CA GLU A 331 1.05 8.02 2.49
C GLU A 331 1.93 7.05 1.69
N SER A 332 1.40 5.87 1.35
CA SER A 332 2.09 4.91 0.49
C SER A 332 2.42 5.54 -0.88
N ASP A 333 1.48 6.28 -1.48
CA ASP A 333 1.72 6.98 -2.75
C ASP A 333 2.79 8.07 -2.62
N MET A 334 2.82 8.82 -1.51
CA MET A 334 3.87 9.82 -1.29
C MET A 334 5.24 9.16 -1.16
N ARG A 335 5.32 8.06 -0.40
CA ARG A 335 6.57 7.31 -0.22
C ARG A 335 7.05 6.66 -1.52
N ALA A 336 6.14 6.29 -2.42
CA ALA A 336 6.52 5.85 -3.76
C ALA A 336 7.09 7.01 -4.61
N VAL A 337 6.48 8.19 -4.58
CA VAL A 337 7.04 9.39 -5.26
C VAL A 337 8.43 9.71 -4.73
N LEU A 338 8.61 9.79 -3.41
CA LEU A 338 9.91 10.09 -2.79
C LEU A 338 10.99 9.08 -3.17
N ARG A 339 10.64 7.79 -3.28
CA ARG A 339 11.59 6.75 -3.72
C ARG A 339 11.97 6.86 -5.18
N GLU A 340 11.02 7.13 -6.08
CA GLU A 340 11.36 7.38 -7.49
C GLU A 340 12.34 8.56 -7.62
N LEU A 341 12.10 9.63 -6.86
CA LEU A 341 13.00 10.78 -6.86
C LEU A 341 14.39 10.41 -6.34
N LYS A 342 14.48 9.54 -5.32
CA LYS A 342 15.74 8.99 -4.81
C LYS A 342 16.44 8.07 -5.83
N GLN A 343 15.71 7.16 -6.47
CA GLN A 343 16.26 6.22 -7.46
C GLN A 343 16.85 6.94 -8.67
N ARG A 344 16.27 8.09 -9.05
CA ARG A 344 16.80 8.97 -10.11
C ARG A 344 17.91 9.91 -9.65
N GLY A 345 18.32 9.85 -8.38
CA GLY A 345 19.40 10.67 -7.83
C GLY A 345 19.00 12.11 -7.49
N TRP A 346 17.70 12.44 -7.46
CA TRP A 346 17.22 13.78 -7.10
C TRP A 346 17.02 13.99 -5.60
N LEU A 347 16.99 12.90 -4.82
CA LEU A 347 16.99 12.92 -3.35
C LEU A 347 18.06 11.96 -2.82
N THR A 348 18.63 12.30 -1.66
CA THR A 348 19.43 11.34 -0.87
C THR A 348 18.50 10.45 -0.05
N GLU A 349 19.00 9.31 0.44
CA GLU A 349 18.19 8.44 1.31
C GLU A 349 17.77 9.13 2.60
N ALA A 350 18.67 9.92 3.21
CA ALA A 350 18.35 10.68 4.41
C ALA A 350 17.22 11.70 4.17
N ALA A 351 17.25 12.41 3.02
CA ALA A 351 16.17 13.33 2.65
C ALA A 351 14.84 12.60 2.39
N ARG A 352 14.89 11.46 1.68
CA ARG A 352 13.71 10.63 1.43
C ARG A 352 13.10 10.12 2.74
N ALA A 353 13.91 9.60 3.67
CA ALA A 353 13.47 9.10 4.97
C ALA A 353 12.83 10.20 5.83
N TRP A 354 13.43 11.39 5.88
CA TRP A 354 12.87 12.54 6.59
C TRP A 354 11.51 12.99 6.03
N LEU A 355 11.41 13.13 4.70
CA LEU A 355 10.16 13.49 4.04
C LEU A 355 9.09 12.42 4.23
N ALA A 356 9.46 11.13 4.22
CA ALA A 356 8.57 10.02 4.51
C ALA A 356 8.13 9.92 5.99
N GLY A 357 8.76 10.68 6.91
CA GLY A 357 8.53 10.54 8.35
C GLY A 357 9.09 9.21 8.90
N GLU A 358 10.16 8.71 8.29
CA GLU A 358 10.86 7.47 8.64
C GLU A 358 12.24 7.72 9.25
N GLY A 359 12.78 8.93 9.07
CA GLY A 359 14.09 9.33 9.58
C GLY A 359 14.10 10.74 10.17
N PRO A 360 15.19 11.13 10.85
CA PRO A 360 15.39 12.48 11.36
C PRO A 360 15.66 13.45 10.22
N ASP A 361 15.57 14.75 10.53
CA ASP A 361 15.93 15.81 9.59
C ASP A 361 17.44 15.80 9.27
N PRO A 362 17.85 15.62 8.01
CA PRO A 362 19.26 15.62 7.62
C PRO A 362 19.92 17.01 7.71
N GLN A 363 19.12 18.08 7.82
CA GLN A 363 19.58 19.47 7.85
C GLN A 363 19.00 20.21 9.06
N SER A 364 19.03 19.59 10.24
CA SER A 364 18.55 20.20 11.48
C SER A 364 19.38 21.44 11.86
N TYR A 365 18.71 22.54 12.23
CA TYR A 365 19.35 23.76 12.72
C TYR A 365 19.18 23.89 14.26
N PRO A 366 20.25 24.13 15.04
CA PRO A 366 20.20 24.09 16.52
C PRO A 366 19.19 25.04 17.20
N ASP A 367 18.88 26.19 16.59
CA ASP A 367 18.00 27.22 17.16
C ASP A 367 16.70 27.42 16.36
N GLU A 368 16.37 26.51 15.45
CA GLU A 368 15.15 26.58 14.67
C GLU A 368 13.95 26.15 15.52
N ASP A 369 12.91 26.99 15.55
CA ASP A 369 11.67 26.64 16.23
C ASP A 369 10.92 25.54 15.48
N PHE A 370 10.11 24.78 16.22
CA PHE A 370 9.38 23.63 15.70
C PHE A 370 8.55 23.96 14.44
N VAL A 371 7.84 25.10 14.43
CA VAL A 371 7.01 25.49 13.29
C VAL A 371 7.84 25.79 12.05
N SER A 372 9.02 26.40 12.19
CA SER A 372 9.93 26.66 11.06
C SER A 372 10.53 25.37 10.49
N ALA A 373 10.99 24.45 11.34
CA ALA A 373 11.49 23.14 10.90
C ALA A 373 10.41 22.33 10.17
N ARG A 374 9.17 22.38 10.68
CA ARG A 374 8.00 21.77 10.06
C ARG A 374 7.63 22.42 8.72
N ASP A 375 7.61 23.76 8.65
CA ASP A 375 7.32 24.49 7.42
C ASP A 375 8.32 24.14 6.31
N ARG A 376 9.60 24.02 6.65
CA ARG A 376 10.64 23.57 5.72
C ARG A 376 10.34 22.17 5.18
N ARG A 377 9.98 21.22 6.04
CA ARG A 377 9.58 19.88 5.60
C ARG A 377 8.35 19.92 4.69
N ASP A 378 7.33 20.68 5.06
CA ASP A 378 6.10 20.80 4.27
C ASP A 378 6.38 21.39 2.88
N CYS A 379 7.22 22.43 2.79
CA CYS A 379 7.69 23.00 1.53
C CYS A 379 8.42 21.97 0.65
N GLU A 380 9.32 21.16 1.22
CA GLU A 380 10.02 20.09 0.50
C GLU A 380 9.07 18.99 0.02
N LEU A 381 8.03 18.67 0.80
CA LEU A 381 6.97 17.76 0.36
C LEU A 381 6.15 18.35 -0.80
N TYR A 382 5.82 19.64 -0.76
CA TYR A 382 5.18 20.35 -1.88
C TYR A 382 6.08 20.32 -3.13
N ALA A 383 7.37 20.58 -2.97
CA ALA A 383 8.35 20.56 -4.06
C ALA A 383 8.47 19.16 -4.71
N ALA A 384 8.40 18.10 -3.90
CA ALA A 384 8.40 16.72 -4.39
C ALA A 384 7.08 16.36 -5.12
N ALA A 385 5.94 16.81 -4.60
CA ALA A 385 4.62 16.51 -5.19
C ALA A 385 4.28 17.38 -6.42
N PHE A 386 4.81 18.60 -6.48
CA PHE A 386 4.58 19.60 -7.54
C PHE A 386 5.90 20.23 -8.02
N PRO A 387 6.80 19.44 -8.63
CA PRO A 387 8.10 19.92 -9.05
C PRO A 387 7.99 20.87 -10.24
N GLN A 388 8.86 21.88 -10.27
CA GLN A 388 9.04 22.80 -11.39
C GLN A 388 9.77 22.15 -12.57
N ASP A 389 10.73 21.27 -12.28
CA ASP A 389 11.51 20.52 -13.26
C ASP A 389 10.60 19.58 -14.09
N PRO A 390 10.59 19.69 -15.44
CA PRO A 390 9.77 18.85 -16.31
C PRO A 390 10.02 17.35 -16.20
N ASP A 391 11.27 16.94 -16.00
CA ASP A 391 11.68 15.53 -15.91
C ASP A 391 11.22 14.94 -14.57
N LYS A 392 11.40 15.70 -13.47
CA LYS A 392 10.82 15.33 -12.17
C LYS A 392 9.31 15.22 -12.27
N ALA A 393 8.65 16.19 -12.90
CA ALA A 393 7.20 16.17 -13.07
C ALA A 393 6.72 15.00 -13.96
N ALA A 394 7.51 14.55 -14.92
CA ALA A 394 7.23 13.35 -15.70
C ALA A 394 7.35 12.07 -14.86
N ALA A 395 8.40 11.95 -14.05
CA ALA A 395 8.59 10.83 -13.14
C ALA A 395 7.46 10.73 -12.10
N VAL A 396 7.08 11.85 -11.47
CA VAL A 396 5.95 11.87 -10.51
C VAL A 396 4.65 11.40 -11.17
N ARG A 397 4.35 11.86 -12.40
CA ARG A 397 3.16 11.41 -13.14
C ARG A 397 3.21 9.91 -13.42
N HIS A 398 4.36 9.40 -13.86
CA HIS A 398 4.55 8.00 -14.16
C HIS A 398 4.30 7.13 -12.91
N VAL A 399 4.88 7.50 -11.77
CA VAL A 399 4.69 6.80 -10.50
C VAL A 399 3.23 6.79 -10.05
N LEU A 400 2.51 7.90 -10.27
CA LEU A 400 1.11 8.03 -9.87
C LEU A 400 0.12 7.47 -10.91
N GLY A 401 0.61 6.93 -12.04
CA GLY A 401 -0.24 6.46 -13.13
C GLY A 401 -1.10 7.56 -13.77
N GLU A 402 -0.64 8.82 -13.73
CA GLU A 402 -1.37 9.95 -14.27
C GLU A 402 -1.16 10.09 -15.79
N PRO A 403 -2.20 10.49 -16.54
CA PRO A 403 -2.10 10.70 -17.97
C PRO A 403 -1.26 11.96 -18.30
N ALA A 404 -1.12 12.25 -19.60
CA ALA A 404 -0.51 13.49 -20.06
C ALA A 404 -1.17 14.73 -19.39
N ARG A 405 -0.38 15.79 -19.16
CA ARG A 405 -0.82 16.99 -18.41
C ARG A 405 -2.18 17.53 -18.87
N THR A 406 -2.41 17.59 -20.18
CA THR A 406 -3.64 18.08 -20.81
C THR A 406 -4.90 17.26 -20.44
N HIS A 407 -4.72 15.98 -20.15
CA HIS A 407 -5.77 15.01 -19.80
C HIS A 407 -5.94 14.83 -18.28
N THR A 408 -5.19 15.57 -17.45
CA THR A 408 -5.37 15.48 -15.99
C THR A 408 -6.76 15.95 -15.56
N THR A 409 -7.41 15.19 -14.68
CA THR A 409 -8.74 15.48 -14.13
C THR A 409 -8.64 16.01 -12.70
N GLN A 410 -9.79 16.36 -12.12
CA GLN A 410 -9.85 16.76 -10.71
C GLN A 410 -9.48 15.62 -9.76
N ASP A 411 -9.66 14.37 -10.16
CA ASP A 411 -9.32 13.23 -9.30
C ASP A 411 -7.80 13.06 -9.16
N HIS A 412 -7.03 13.30 -10.22
CA HIS A 412 -5.55 13.34 -10.11
C HIS A 412 -5.09 14.44 -9.17
N MET A 413 -5.68 15.64 -9.27
CA MET A 413 -5.38 16.74 -8.35
C MET A 413 -5.74 16.38 -6.90
N ARG A 414 -6.94 15.83 -6.66
CA ARG A 414 -7.36 15.37 -5.33
C ARG A 414 -6.41 14.31 -4.77
N ASN A 415 -5.98 13.35 -5.59
CA ASN A 415 -5.06 12.30 -5.15
C ASN A 415 -3.70 12.88 -4.74
N ARG A 416 -3.12 13.80 -5.52
CA ARG A 416 -1.88 14.50 -5.14
C ARG A 416 -2.03 15.31 -3.86
N LEU A 417 -3.15 16.02 -3.70
CA LEU A 417 -3.43 16.80 -2.49
C LEU A 417 -3.58 15.87 -1.27
N ARG A 418 -4.31 14.77 -1.39
CA ARG A 418 -4.49 13.80 -0.29
C ARG A 418 -3.16 13.15 0.10
N MET A 419 -2.38 12.72 -0.89
CA MET A 419 -1.01 12.20 -0.72
C MET A 419 -0.14 13.18 0.07
N LEU A 420 -0.21 14.45 -0.28
CA LEU A 420 0.53 15.49 0.42
C LEU A 420 0.02 15.71 1.84
N SER A 421 -1.30 15.87 2.01
CA SER A 421 -1.91 16.15 3.31
C SER A 421 -1.65 15.03 4.32
N SER A 422 -1.67 13.77 3.86
CA SER A 422 -1.36 12.63 4.72
C SER A 422 0.11 12.65 5.18
N ALA A 423 1.06 12.85 4.27
CA ALA A 423 2.48 12.93 4.58
C ALA A 423 2.84 14.15 5.46
N ILE A 424 2.16 15.27 5.26
CA ILE A 424 2.25 16.45 6.14
C ILE A 424 1.76 16.08 7.53
N SER A 425 0.54 15.53 7.66
CA SER A 425 -0.08 15.20 8.96
C SER A 425 0.77 14.25 9.83
N ALA A 426 1.60 13.40 9.22
CA ALA A 426 2.53 12.53 9.93
C ALA A 426 3.51 13.29 10.84
N GLY A 427 3.89 14.52 10.48
CA GLY A 427 4.79 15.39 11.26
C GLY A 427 4.10 16.28 12.29
N TYR A 428 2.76 16.26 12.35
CA TYR A 428 1.96 17.14 13.19
C TYR A 428 1.48 16.45 14.46
N ARG A 429 0.82 17.19 15.36
CA ARG A 429 0.33 16.69 16.66
C ARG A 429 -0.57 15.47 16.58
N HIS A 430 -1.31 15.30 15.50
CA HIS A 430 -2.13 14.12 15.20
C HIS A 430 -2.36 14.05 13.69
N ARG A 431 -2.75 12.86 13.19
CA ARG A 431 -3.12 12.66 11.78
C ARG A 431 -4.58 13.01 11.57
N TRP A 432 -4.90 13.74 10.50
CA TRP A 432 -6.26 14.08 10.11
C TRP A 432 -6.66 13.36 8.82
N ASN A 433 -7.95 13.43 8.46
CA ASN A 433 -8.40 12.88 7.18
C ASN A 433 -7.78 13.68 6.02
N PRO A 434 -7.03 13.04 5.09
CA PRO A 434 -6.27 13.74 4.05
C PRO A 434 -7.14 14.49 3.05
N ARG A 435 -8.47 14.27 3.05
CA ARG A 435 -9.44 15.04 2.27
C ARG A 435 -9.61 16.47 2.76
N VAL A 436 -8.98 16.89 3.86
CA VAL A 436 -9.14 18.24 4.42
C VAL A 436 -8.79 19.33 3.41
N ILE A 437 -7.85 19.07 2.49
CA ILE A 437 -7.47 20.02 1.44
C ILE A 437 -8.12 19.75 0.07
N ASP A 438 -9.13 18.87 0.00
CA ASP A 438 -9.84 18.61 -1.25
C ASP A 438 -10.43 19.91 -1.83
N GLY A 439 -10.15 20.16 -3.11
CA GLY A 439 -10.68 21.30 -3.84
C GLY A 439 -10.01 22.65 -3.56
N LEU A 440 -8.92 22.69 -2.79
CA LEU A 440 -8.14 23.92 -2.64
C LEU A 440 -7.41 24.33 -3.94
N ARG A 441 -7.11 23.36 -4.83
CA ARG A 441 -6.53 23.60 -6.16
C ARG A 441 -7.38 22.95 -7.25
N PRO A 442 -7.57 23.60 -8.41
CA PRO A 442 -8.23 23.00 -9.56
C PRO A 442 -7.26 22.15 -10.39
N ALA A 443 -7.80 21.17 -11.14
CA ALA A 443 -7.04 20.39 -12.13
C ALA A 443 -6.28 21.24 -13.15
N LYS A 444 -6.80 22.45 -13.47
CA LYS A 444 -6.13 23.41 -14.36
C LYS A 444 -4.71 23.75 -13.91
N PHE A 445 -4.42 23.68 -12.60
CA PHE A 445 -3.07 23.86 -12.06
C PHE A 445 -2.08 22.83 -12.62
N LEU A 446 -2.45 21.54 -12.70
CA LEU A 446 -1.62 20.51 -13.33
C LEU A 446 -1.50 20.70 -14.84
N LYS A 447 -2.62 21.03 -15.49
CA LYS A 447 -2.66 21.23 -16.95
C LYS A 447 -1.68 22.32 -17.39
N GLN A 448 -1.55 23.38 -16.59
CA GLN A 448 -0.68 24.52 -16.87
C GLN A 448 0.76 24.35 -16.37
N GLY A 449 1.11 23.20 -15.77
CA GLY A 449 2.44 22.98 -15.21
C GLY A 449 2.73 23.82 -13.96
N GLY A 450 1.71 24.12 -13.15
CA GLY A 450 1.87 24.77 -11.86
C GLY A 450 2.79 23.96 -10.95
N ASN A 451 3.61 24.68 -10.17
CA ASN A 451 4.57 24.12 -9.22
C ASN A 451 4.43 24.83 -7.86
N LEU A 452 4.97 24.21 -6.81
CA LEU A 452 4.99 24.74 -5.45
C LEU A 452 6.38 24.59 -4.83
N THR A 453 7.42 24.86 -5.62
CA THR A 453 8.84 24.71 -5.21
C THR A 453 9.39 25.95 -4.49
N GLU A 454 8.92 27.14 -4.83
CA GLU A 454 9.46 28.41 -4.33
C GLU A 454 8.55 29.05 -3.27
N VAL A 455 8.01 28.25 -2.35
CA VAL A 455 7.12 28.77 -1.32
C VAL A 455 7.95 29.47 -0.23
N PRO A 456 7.82 30.80 0.00
CA PRO A 456 8.65 31.51 0.96
C PRO A 456 8.38 31.05 2.40
N ALA A 457 9.38 31.17 3.28
CA ALA A 457 9.26 30.79 4.69
C ALA A 457 8.07 31.47 5.38
N TRP A 458 7.36 30.73 6.25
CA TRP A 458 6.10 31.19 6.82
C TRP A 458 6.18 32.55 7.52
N ARG A 459 7.26 32.83 8.26
CA ARG A 459 7.46 34.10 8.98
C ARG A 459 7.49 35.27 8.02
N SER A 460 8.32 35.18 6.99
CA SER A 460 8.46 36.22 5.97
C SER A 460 7.13 36.53 5.30
N VAL A 461 6.31 35.49 5.02
CA VAL A 461 4.97 35.68 4.44
C VAL A 461 4.02 36.38 5.40
N LEU A 462 3.94 35.93 6.66
CA LEU A 462 3.04 36.55 7.65
C LEU A 462 3.50 37.95 8.08
N ASP A 463 4.79 38.25 8.03
CA ASP A 463 5.33 39.60 8.25
C ASP A 463 5.01 40.52 7.08
N GLU A 464 5.17 40.05 5.83
CA GLU A 464 4.77 40.83 4.66
C GLU A 464 3.26 41.14 4.67
N LEU A 465 2.43 40.12 4.95
CA LEU A 465 0.96 40.28 5.00
C LEU A 465 0.48 41.25 6.09
N GLN A 466 1.24 41.41 7.18
CA GLN A 466 0.91 42.37 8.23
C GLN A 466 1.11 43.82 7.76
N HIS A 467 2.12 44.07 6.93
CA HIS A 467 2.46 45.42 6.47
C HIS A 467 1.79 45.78 5.14
N THR A 468 1.62 44.80 4.26
CA THR A 468 0.99 44.94 2.94
C THR A 468 0.01 43.79 2.73
N PRO A 469 -1.27 43.94 3.11
CA PRO A 469 -2.28 42.91 2.87
C PRO A 469 -2.40 42.66 1.36
N LYS A 470 -1.97 41.47 0.92
CA LYS A 470 -2.09 40.99 -0.46
C LYS A 470 -2.95 39.73 -0.45
N ASP A 471 -4.15 39.84 -1.00
CA ASP A 471 -5.12 38.75 -1.02
C ASP A 471 -4.56 37.48 -1.67
N ASP A 472 -3.77 37.62 -2.73
CA ASP A 472 -3.14 36.47 -3.43
C ASP A 472 -2.11 35.75 -2.55
N LEU A 473 -1.30 36.49 -1.78
CA LEU A 473 -0.29 35.92 -0.90
C LEU A 473 -0.93 35.21 0.30
N LEU A 474 -1.99 35.80 0.87
CA LEU A 474 -2.78 35.15 1.93
C LEU A 474 -3.51 33.91 1.39
N HIS A 475 -4.09 33.99 0.19
CA HIS A 475 -4.74 32.86 -0.47
C HIS A 475 -3.76 31.69 -0.66
N GLU A 476 -2.55 31.98 -1.13
CA GLU A 476 -1.49 30.99 -1.32
C GLU A 476 -1.02 30.38 0.01
N PHE A 477 -0.83 31.21 1.06
CA PHE A 477 -0.49 30.73 2.39
C PHE A 477 -1.57 29.81 2.98
N LEU A 478 -2.84 30.18 2.86
CA LEU A 478 -3.95 29.35 3.33
C LEU A 478 -4.01 28.02 2.57
N THR A 479 -3.72 28.04 1.27
CA THR A 479 -3.73 26.85 0.42
C THR A 479 -2.58 25.89 0.73
N THR A 480 -1.41 26.41 1.10
CA THR A 480 -0.21 25.60 1.35
C THR A 480 -0.08 25.18 2.83
N ARG A 481 -0.36 26.08 3.77
CA ARG A 481 -0.15 25.89 5.21
C ARG A 481 -1.40 26.04 6.06
N GLY A 482 -2.14 27.14 5.86
CA GLY A 482 -3.14 27.59 6.84
C GLY A 482 -4.22 26.56 7.15
N ILE A 483 -4.70 25.82 6.13
CA ILE A 483 -5.68 24.73 6.34
C ILE A 483 -5.09 23.57 7.16
N HIS A 484 -3.83 23.19 6.95
CA HIS A 484 -3.17 22.17 7.78
C HIS A 484 -3.01 22.63 9.23
N TRP A 485 -2.69 23.90 9.45
CA TRP A 485 -2.53 24.46 10.80
C TRP A 485 -3.88 24.51 11.55
N LEU A 486 -4.97 24.82 10.85
CA LEU A 486 -6.31 24.72 11.45
C LEU A 486 -6.70 23.26 11.76
N ALA A 487 -6.32 22.32 10.90
CA ALA A 487 -6.58 20.90 11.10
C ALA A 487 -5.82 20.34 12.31
N GLU A 488 -4.56 20.75 12.52
CA GLU A 488 -3.74 20.37 13.69
C GLU A 488 -4.41 20.67 15.04
N PHE A 489 -5.22 21.72 15.09
CA PHE A 489 -5.93 22.14 16.29
C PHE A 489 -7.41 21.76 16.29
N GLU A 490 -7.83 20.91 15.35
CA GLU A 490 -9.22 20.42 15.22
C GLU A 490 -10.24 21.56 14.99
N ILE A 491 -9.77 22.72 14.52
CA ILE A 491 -10.62 23.88 14.20
C ILE A 491 -11.41 23.60 12.92
N ILE A 492 -10.81 22.84 12.00
CA ILE A 492 -11.48 22.32 10.81
C ILE A 492 -11.23 20.82 10.67
N GLU A 493 -12.16 20.13 10.03
CA GLU A 493 -12.07 18.72 9.71
C GLU A 493 -12.54 18.51 8.26
N ALA A 494 -12.09 17.43 7.63
CA ALA A 494 -12.54 17.11 6.29
C ALA A 494 -14.07 16.86 6.26
N ASP A 495 -14.73 17.45 5.26
CA ASP A 495 -16.14 17.16 4.99
C ASP A 495 -16.24 15.72 4.47
N ARG A 496 -16.79 14.82 5.29
CA ARG A 496 -17.09 13.45 4.88
C ARG A 496 -18.25 13.53 3.90
N GLY A 497 -17.93 13.66 2.61
CA GLY A 497 -18.91 13.68 1.52
C GLY A 497 -20.02 12.64 1.76
N SER A 498 -21.27 13.12 1.66
CA SER A 498 -22.46 12.35 2.04
C SER A 498 -22.61 11.08 1.20
N MET A 499 -22.32 9.93 1.79
CA MET A 499 -22.93 8.65 1.41
C MET A 499 -23.04 7.70 2.61
N GLU A 500 -22.05 7.64 3.51
CA GLU A 500 -22.15 6.79 4.73
C GLU A 500 -22.99 7.44 5.84
N ALA A 501 -23.07 8.77 5.89
CA ALA A 501 -23.83 9.47 6.93
C ALA A 501 -25.36 9.41 6.75
N GLN A 502 -25.85 8.79 5.67
CA GLN A 502 -27.29 8.65 5.37
C GLN A 502 -27.81 7.21 5.48
N SER A 503 -26.95 6.20 5.70
CA SER A 503 -27.38 4.79 5.69
C SER A 503 -27.53 4.14 7.07
N ARG A 504 -27.25 4.85 8.17
CA ARG A 504 -27.58 4.38 9.52
C ARG A 504 -28.22 5.49 10.34
N GLU A 505 -29.54 5.45 10.45
CA GLU A 505 -30.26 6.00 11.60
C GLU A 505 -29.88 5.17 12.82
N GLY A 506 -28.76 5.53 13.42
CA GLY A 506 -28.20 4.89 14.60
C GLY A 506 -26.92 5.63 14.94
N GLU A 507 -26.77 6.00 16.20
CA GLU A 507 -25.63 6.73 16.75
C GLU A 507 -24.31 6.24 16.14
N ASP A 508 -23.56 7.17 15.55
CA ASP A 508 -22.20 6.91 15.11
C ASP A 508 -21.39 6.43 16.33
N VAL A 509 -20.46 5.51 16.13
CA VAL A 509 -19.62 4.89 17.19
C VAL A 509 -18.80 5.93 17.99
N ASN A 510 -18.83 7.20 17.59
CA ASN A 510 -18.16 8.33 18.23
C ASN A 510 -19.08 9.26 19.06
N GLY A 511 -20.37 8.97 19.22
CA GLY A 511 -21.24 9.78 20.07
C GLY A 511 -21.55 11.19 19.55
N ASP A 512 -21.41 11.43 18.24
CA ASP A 512 -21.68 12.73 17.61
C ASP A 512 -23.17 13.09 17.70
N THR A 513 -23.47 14.29 18.22
CA THR A 513 -24.83 14.81 18.30
C THR A 513 -25.31 15.33 16.93
N LEU A 514 -26.64 15.44 16.74
CA LEU A 514 -27.25 16.04 15.53
C LEU A 514 -26.76 17.47 15.23
N THR A 515 -26.27 18.19 16.24
CA THR A 515 -25.63 19.50 16.15
C THR A 515 -24.26 19.45 15.46
N ASP A 516 -23.45 18.43 15.72
CA ASP A 516 -22.13 18.24 15.10
C ASP A 516 -22.22 17.94 13.60
N LYS A 517 -23.32 17.32 13.17
CA LYS A 517 -23.64 17.09 11.75
C LYS A 517 -23.97 18.37 10.98
N LYS A 518 -24.53 19.41 11.64
CA LYS A 518 -24.94 20.68 10.98
C LYS A 518 -23.81 21.69 10.77
N VAL A 519 -22.69 21.54 11.49
CA VAL A 519 -21.61 22.54 11.54
C VAL A 519 -20.42 22.21 10.62
N ARG A 520 -20.42 21.04 9.94
CA ARG A 520 -19.31 20.63 9.05
C ARG A 520 -19.03 21.66 7.95
N ARG A 521 -17.79 22.14 7.86
CA ARG A 521 -17.34 23.20 6.95
C ARG A 521 -16.21 22.68 6.07
N SER A 522 -16.38 22.73 4.75
CA SER A 522 -15.30 22.42 3.80
C SER A 522 -14.15 23.44 3.89
N ALA A 523 -12.92 23.01 3.64
CA ALA A 523 -11.76 23.91 3.66
C ALA A 523 -11.86 25.06 2.66
N ILE A 524 -12.58 24.88 1.54
CA ILE A 524 -12.90 25.95 0.59
C ILE A 524 -13.68 27.08 1.29
N ASN A 525 -14.69 26.72 2.09
CA ASN A 525 -15.50 27.69 2.83
C ASN A 525 -14.70 28.33 3.97
N ALA A 526 -13.83 27.57 4.65
CA ALA A 526 -12.94 28.12 5.67
C ALA A 526 -11.97 29.14 5.07
N ARG A 527 -11.29 28.79 3.97
CA ARG A 527 -10.39 29.70 3.23
C ARG A 527 -11.12 30.95 2.78
N ALA A 528 -12.28 30.82 2.14
CA ALA A 528 -13.07 31.96 1.67
C ALA A 528 -13.49 32.90 2.82
N ALA A 529 -13.88 32.34 3.97
CA ALA A 529 -14.24 33.12 5.15
C ALA A 529 -13.04 33.86 5.77
N MET A 530 -11.87 33.23 5.79
CA MET A 530 -10.63 33.87 6.26
C MET A 530 -10.15 34.99 5.31
N LEU A 531 -10.28 34.80 4.00
CA LEU A 531 -9.98 35.83 3.01
C LEU A 531 -10.90 37.05 3.13
N ALA A 532 -12.15 36.85 3.57
CA ALA A 532 -13.08 37.95 3.82
C ALA A 532 -12.74 38.77 5.08
N ASN A 533 -11.87 38.27 5.97
CA ASN A 533 -11.43 38.96 7.17
C ASN A 533 -9.90 38.78 7.39
N PRO A 534 -9.07 39.42 6.54
CA PRO A 534 -7.64 39.15 6.47
C PRO A 534 -6.91 39.51 7.77
N THR A 535 -7.29 40.60 8.46
CA THR A 535 -6.66 41.01 9.72
C THR A 535 -6.77 39.94 10.79
N ARG A 536 -7.98 39.42 11.04
CA ARG A 536 -8.17 38.33 12.01
C ARG A 536 -7.56 37.02 11.54
N ALA A 537 -7.59 36.75 10.24
CA ALA A 537 -6.98 35.56 9.66
C ALA A 537 -5.46 35.53 9.90
N ILE A 538 -4.76 36.63 9.61
CA ILE A 538 -3.30 36.75 9.83
C ILE A 538 -2.96 36.61 11.32
N ALA A 539 -3.71 37.29 12.20
CA ALA A 539 -3.52 37.19 13.64
C ALA A 539 -3.76 35.77 14.16
N LEU A 540 -4.79 35.07 13.66
CA LEU A 540 -5.06 33.68 14.00
C LEU A 540 -3.91 32.78 13.55
N LEU A 541 -3.41 32.92 12.32
CA LEU A 541 -2.29 32.12 11.82
C LEU A 541 -1.02 32.30 12.66
N ARG A 542 -0.73 33.52 13.14
CA ARG A 542 0.38 33.78 14.08
C ARG A 542 0.15 33.10 15.43
N GLU A 543 -1.06 33.16 15.96
CA GLU A 543 -1.42 32.51 17.22
C GLU A 543 -1.37 30.98 17.11
N LEU A 544 -1.74 30.39 15.96
CA LEU A 544 -1.57 28.96 15.70
C LEU A 544 -0.10 28.57 15.68
N ALA A 545 0.77 29.35 15.03
CA ALA A 545 2.21 29.10 15.04
C ALA A 545 2.79 29.20 16.47
N ARG A 546 2.39 30.21 17.23
CA ARG A 546 2.77 30.35 18.64
C ARG A 546 2.33 29.13 19.46
N ALA A 547 1.05 28.77 19.40
CA ALA A 547 0.51 27.62 20.12
C ALA A 547 1.23 26.32 19.72
N ALA A 548 1.54 26.14 18.42
CA ALA A 548 2.28 25.00 17.92
C ALA A 548 3.72 24.94 18.46
N ASN A 549 4.40 26.08 18.62
CA ASN A 549 5.73 26.18 19.24
C ASN A 549 5.70 25.98 20.77
N GLU A 550 4.68 26.48 21.46
CA GLU A 550 4.59 26.37 22.93
C GLU A 550 4.00 25.04 23.42
N GLY A 551 3.29 24.30 22.57
CA GLY A 551 2.61 23.07 22.97
C GLY A 551 1.16 23.29 23.44
N ASP A 552 0.68 24.53 23.42
CA ASP A 552 -0.62 24.95 23.93
C ASP A 552 -1.76 24.87 22.90
N ARG A 553 -2.98 25.21 23.34
CA ARG A 553 -4.13 25.51 22.47
C ARG A 553 -4.08 26.98 22.01
N PRO A 554 -4.52 27.29 20.77
CA PRO A 554 -4.58 28.66 20.28
C PRO A 554 -5.67 29.45 20.99
N ARG A 555 -5.43 30.74 21.21
CA ARG A 555 -6.37 31.69 21.84
C ARG A 555 -7.24 32.40 20.79
N GLN A 556 -8.39 32.93 21.22
CA GLN A 556 -9.29 33.67 20.33
C GLN A 556 -8.68 35.00 19.89
N ILE A 557 -9.05 35.43 18.69
CA ILE A 557 -8.68 36.72 18.10
C ILE A 557 -9.90 37.64 18.09
N ASP A 558 -9.76 38.84 18.63
CA ASP A 558 -10.84 39.82 18.68
C ASP A 558 -11.05 40.55 17.35
N THR A 559 -11.87 41.62 17.38
CA THR A 559 -12.20 42.36 16.17
C THR A 559 -11.02 43.07 15.53
N ASP A 560 -10.04 43.46 16.34
CA ASP A 560 -8.93 44.31 15.98
C ASP A 560 -7.66 43.50 15.69
N GLY A 561 -7.77 42.16 15.71
CA GLY A 561 -6.66 41.25 15.48
C GLY A 561 -5.80 41.01 16.73
N GLN A 562 -6.28 41.38 17.92
CA GLN A 562 -5.57 41.13 19.17
C GLN A 562 -5.97 39.79 19.78
N VAL A 563 -5.04 39.19 20.50
CA VAL A 563 -5.27 37.92 21.19
C VAL A 563 -6.05 38.17 22.48
N SER A 564 -7.15 37.43 22.67
CA SER A 564 -7.97 37.48 23.88
C SER A 564 -7.43 36.51 24.95
N PRO A 565 -6.86 37.00 26.08
CA PRO A 565 -6.29 36.14 27.11
C PRO A 565 -7.34 35.22 27.76
N GLY A 566 -6.93 34.01 28.16
CA GLY A 566 -7.81 33.06 28.86
C GLY A 566 -8.90 32.40 27.99
N THR A 567 -8.85 32.59 26.67
CA THR A 567 -9.81 32.01 25.73
C THR A 567 -9.18 30.90 24.89
N VAL A 568 -10.01 30.07 24.26
CA VAL A 568 -9.58 29.04 23.31
C VAL A 568 -10.27 29.25 21.96
N ALA A 569 -9.48 29.29 20.89
CA ALA A 569 -9.95 29.31 19.51
C ALA A 569 -10.31 27.89 19.07
N ASP A 570 -11.52 27.45 19.39
CA ASP A 570 -12.07 26.17 18.95
C ASP A 570 -12.87 26.31 17.64
N LYS A 571 -13.37 25.16 17.15
CA LYS A 571 -14.21 25.08 15.95
C LYS A 571 -15.44 25.98 16.02
N TRP A 572 -16.10 26.02 17.18
CA TRP A 572 -17.33 26.82 17.37
C TRP A 572 -17.03 28.32 17.27
N TRP A 573 -15.99 28.79 17.96
CA TRP A 573 -15.54 30.18 17.88
C TRP A 573 -15.15 30.55 16.45
N PHE A 574 -14.42 29.67 15.76
CA PHE A 574 -14.00 29.90 14.38
C PHE A 574 -15.22 30.07 13.46
N ASP A 575 -16.24 29.23 13.62
CA ASP A 575 -17.45 29.28 12.81
C ASP A 575 -18.26 30.57 12.99
N GLN A 576 -18.24 31.14 14.20
CA GLN A 576 -18.86 32.44 14.49
C GLN A 576 -18.04 33.62 13.97
N THR A 577 -16.72 33.56 14.18
CA THR A 577 -15.79 34.65 13.86
C THR A 577 -15.56 34.80 12.36
N PHE A 578 -15.52 33.67 11.66
CA PHE A 578 -15.41 33.59 10.21
C PHE A 578 -16.68 32.90 9.68
N PRO A 579 -17.84 33.57 9.58
CA PRO A 579 -19.06 32.90 9.16
C PRO A 579 -18.98 32.40 7.72
N LYS A 580 -19.63 31.27 7.41
CA LYS A 580 -19.78 30.78 6.02
C LYS A 580 -20.36 31.90 5.16
N PHE A 581 -19.73 32.18 4.03
CA PHE A 581 -20.17 33.22 3.11
C PHE A 581 -21.59 32.90 2.61
N LYS A 582 -22.61 33.60 3.12
CA LYS A 582 -24.00 33.54 2.59
C LYS A 582 -24.12 34.44 1.36
N GLY A 583 -23.12 34.41 0.47
CA GLY A 583 -23.20 35.14 -0.79
C GLY A 583 -24.44 34.63 -1.52
N ARG A 584 -25.38 35.54 -1.85
CA ARG A 584 -26.48 35.25 -2.78
C ARG A 584 -25.90 34.41 -3.89
N ARG A 585 -26.37 33.17 -4.06
CA ARG A 585 -26.20 32.48 -5.35
C ARG A 585 -26.57 33.52 -6.40
N ARG A 586 -25.60 33.99 -7.20
CA ARG A 586 -25.98 34.63 -8.45
C ARG A 586 -26.92 33.62 -9.10
N PRO A 587 -28.14 34.03 -9.52
CA PRO A 587 -28.95 33.18 -10.37
C PRO A 587 -28.01 32.65 -11.44
N LYS A 588 -28.06 31.34 -11.67
CA LYS A 588 -27.40 30.73 -12.82
C LYS A 588 -27.86 31.58 -14.01
N LEU A 589 -26.98 32.46 -14.50
CA LEU A 589 -27.29 33.19 -15.72
C LEU A 589 -27.32 32.07 -16.76
N ASP A 590 -28.50 31.83 -17.31
CA ASP A 590 -28.63 31.12 -18.57
C ASP A 590 -27.69 31.83 -19.54
N TRP A 591 -26.66 31.11 -19.94
CA TRP A 591 -25.71 31.56 -20.94
C TRP A 591 -26.38 31.37 -22.29
N GLU A 592 -27.36 32.21 -22.62
CA GLU A 592 -27.75 32.39 -24.02
C GLU A 592 -27.59 33.85 -24.42
N THR A 593 -26.61 34.04 -25.30
CA THR A 593 -26.50 35.08 -26.33
C THR A 593 -26.18 36.52 -25.94
N SER A 594 -24.94 36.93 -26.20
CA SER A 594 -24.56 38.20 -26.85
C SER A 594 -23.07 38.12 -27.21
N THR A 595 -22.74 37.61 -28.40
CA THR A 595 -22.34 38.38 -29.61
C THR A 595 -21.04 39.18 -29.46
N ASP A 596 -19.91 38.47 -29.56
CA ASP A 596 -18.75 38.89 -30.35
C ASP A 596 -18.20 37.64 -31.07
N PRO A 597 -18.43 37.45 -32.38
CA PRO A 597 -18.15 36.21 -33.07
C PRO A 597 -16.77 36.25 -33.74
N THR A 598 -15.70 36.21 -32.96
CA THR A 598 -14.43 35.63 -33.46
C THR A 598 -13.58 35.18 -32.27
N GLU A 599 -13.66 33.89 -31.93
CA GLU A 599 -12.58 33.24 -31.17
C GLU A 599 -11.27 33.43 -31.94
N PRO A 600 -10.13 33.69 -31.26
CA PRO A 600 -8.83 33.47 -31.87
C PRO A 600 -8.78 32.00 -32.27
N GLN A 601 -8.94 31.74 -33.56
CA GLN A 601 -8.86 30.40 -34.12
C GLN A 601 -7.49 29.87 -33.76
N ALA A 602 -7.45 28.82 -32.93
CA ALA A 602 -6.21 28.09 -32.71
C ALA A 602 -5.66 27.72 -34.09
N PRO A 603 -4.37 27.95 -34.37
CA PRO A 603 -3.80 27.55 -35.65
C PRO A 603 -4.13 26.08 -35.88
N PRO A 604 -4.58 25.69 -37.09
CA PRO A 604 -4.93 24.30 -37.36
C PRO A 604 -3.75 23.41 -36.93
N PRO A 605 -4.03 22.31 -36.21
CA PRO A 605 -2.98 21.46 -35.68
C PRO A 605 -2.03 21.10 -36.81
N ASN A 606 -0.74 21.38 -36.60
CA ASN A 606 0.26 21.06 -37.60
C ASN A 606 0.25 19.53 -37.85
N PRO A 607 0.68 19.04 -39.02
CA PRO A 607 0.63 17.61 -39.35
C PRO A 607 1.29 16.71 -38.29
N LEU A 608 2.29 17.22 -37.57
CA LEU A 608 2.93 16.52 -36.47
C LEU A 608 2.01 16.39 -35.23
N ALA A 609 1.23 17.42 -34.89
CA ALA A 609 0.25 17.37 -33.82
C ALA A 609 -0.88 16.37 -34.12
N ASN A 610 -1.37 16.32 -35.36
CA ASN A 610 -2.35 15.32 -35.80
C ASN A 610 -1.78 13.89 -35.71
N LEU A 611 -0.52 13.71 -36.11
CA LEU A 611 0.15 12.41 -35.98
C LEU A 611 0.34 12.00 -34.51
N MET A 612 0.72 12.93 -33.63
CA MET A 612 0.87 12.64 -32.19
C MET A 612 -0.46 12.32 -31.53
N GLN A 613 -1.54 13.00 -31.92
CA GLN A 613 -2.88 12.70 -31.45
C GLN A 613 -3.31 11.30 -31.93
N ALA A 614 -3.19 10.99 -33.23
CA ALA A 614 -3.53 9.68 -33.78
C ALA A 614 -2.69 8.54 -33.16
N ARG A 615 -1.41 8.78 -32.83
CA ARG A 615 -0.58 7.82 -32.10
C ARG A 615 -1.06 7.59 -30.67
N SER A 616 -1.50 8.65 -29.99
CA SER A 616 -2.06 8.57 -28.65
C SER A 616 -3.40 7.82 -28.64
N ASP A 617 -4.24 8.07 -29.64
CA ASP A 617 -5.54 7.42 -29.78
C ASP A 617 -5.35 5.92 -30.11
N LEU A 618 -4.41 5.59 -31.01
CA LEU A 618 -4.05 4.21 -31.32
C LEU A 618 -3.47 3.48 -30.09
N TYR A 619 -2.59 4.14 -29.32
CA TYR A 619 -2.03 3.56 -28.09
C TYR A 619 -3.14 3.22 -27.09
N THR A 620 -4.03 4.18 -26.80
CA THR A 620 -5.15 4.01 -25.87
C THR A 620 -6.11 2.91 -26.33
N MET A 621 -6.41 2.87 -27.63
CA MET A 621 -7.26 1.83 -28.21
C MET A 621 -6.66 0.43 -28.00
N VAL A 622 -5.35 0.27 -28.23
CA VAL A 622 -4.67 -1.04 -28.15
C VAL A 622 -4.35 -1.46 -26.71
N THR A 623 -4.01 -0.54 -25.80
CA THR A 623 -3.61 -0.90 -24.43
C THR A 623 -4.76 -0.93 -23.45
N ASP A 624 -5.82 -0.15 -23.68
CA ASP A 624 -6.87 0.06 -22.69
C ASP A 624 -8.23 -0.41 -23.20
N VAL A 625 -8.67 0.07 -24.37
CA VAL A 625 -10.03 -0.23 -24.88
C VAL A 625 -10.13 -1.70 -25.29
N LEU A 626 -9.24 -2.17 -26.17
CA LEU A 626 -9.29 -3.52 -26.71
C LEU A 626 -9.13 -4.60 -25.62
N PRO A 627 -8.19 -4.51 -24.65
CA PRO A 627 -8.11 -5.47 -23.56
C PRO A 627 -9.34 -5.46 -22.64
N ASN A 628 -9.94 -4.30 -22.39
CA ASN A 628 -11.19 -4.22 -21.60
C ASN A 628 -12.35 -4.90 -22.32
N ASP A 629 -12.50 -4.69 -23.64
CA ASP A 629 -13.53 -5.36 -24.44
C ASP A 629 -13.34 -6.89 -24.44
N MET A 630 -12.09 -7.37 -24.51
CA MET A 630 -11.78 -8.81 -24.38
C MET A 630 -12.14 -9.35 -22.98
N VAL A 631 -11.83 -8.60 -21.92
CA VAL A 631 -12.19 -8.96 -20.53
C VAL A 631 -13.71 -9.06 -20.38
N ASP A 632 -14.46 -8.13 -20.93
CA ASP A 632 -15.93 -8.17 -20.88
C ASP A 632 -16.50 -9.33 -21.70
N GLY A 633 -15.87 -9.70 -22.82
CA GLY A 633 -16.15 -10.95 -23.53
C GLY A 633 -15.96 -12.19 -22.65
N PHE A 634 -14.83 -12.31 -21.94
CA PHE A 634 -14.59 -13.42 -21.02
C PHE A 634 -15.56 -13.46 -19.85
N LYS A 635 -15.98 -12.30 -19.30
CA LYS A 635 -17.02 -12.26 -18.25
C LYS A 635 -18.34 -12.84 -18.74
N ARG A 636 -18.75 -12.54 -19.97
CA ARG A 636 -19.99 -13.09 -20.56
C ARG A 636 -19.88 -14.61 -20.75
N VAL A 637 -18.73 -15.11 -21.19
CA VAL A 637 -18.47 -16.56 -21.27
C VAL A 637 -18.54 -17.20 -19.87
N GLN A 638 -17.95 -16.57 -18.86
CA GLN A 638 -18.00 -17.04 -17.49
C GLN A 638 -19.44 -17.03 -16.92
N GLU A 639 -20.23 -16.01 -17.24
CA GLU A 639 -21.65 -15.93 -16.86
C GLU A 639 -22.44 -17.09 -17.48
N VAL A 640 -22.22 -17.40 -18.76
CA VAL A 640 -22.82 -18.55 -19.44
C VAL A 640 -22.38 -19.86 -18.78
N LEU A 641 -21.09 -20.03 -18.44
CA LEU A 641 -20.58 -21.21 -17.73
C LEU A 641 -21.18 -21.37 -16.33
N ASN A 642 -21.30 -20.28 -15.57
CA ASN A 642 -21.87 -20.29 -14.23
C ASN A 642 -23.38 -20.63 -14.28
N ASN A 643 -24.11 -20.04 -15.21
CA ASN A 643 -25.54 -20.32 -15.40
C ASN A 643 -25.77 -21.76 -15.86
N ALA A 644 -24.91 -22.30 -16.73
CA ALA A 644 -24.96 -23.70 -17.15
C ALA A 644 -24.66 -24.66 -15.98
N THR A 645 -23.68 -24.33 -15.14
CA THR A 645 -23.34 -25.09 -13.92
C THR A 645 -24.52 -25.11 -12.94
N ASN A 646 -25.15 -23.96 -12.71
CA ASN A 646 -26.34 -23.84 -11.85
C ASN A 646 -27.55 -24.59 -12.42
N ALA A 647 -27.62 -24.74 -13.74
CA ALA A 647 -28.68 -25.48 -14.43
C ALA A 647 -28.34 -26.96 -14.62
N GLU A 648 -27.18 -27.43 -14.16
CA GLU A 648 -26.66 -28.79 -14.40
C GLU A 648 -26.65 -29.21 -15.88
N ARG A 649 -26.35 -28.24 -16.77
CA ARG A 649 -26.27 -28.45 -18.23
C ARG A 649 -24.91 -28.11 -18.79
N ILE A 650 -24.61 -28.65 -19.96
CA ILE A 650 -23.45 -28.25 -20.77
C ILE A 650 -23.80 -26.92 -21.48
N PRO A 651 -22.95 -25.88 -21.41
CA PRO A 651 -23.32 -24.51 -21.76
C PRO A 651 -23.92 -24.28 -23.15
N LEU A 652 -23.48 -25.05 -24.15
CA LEU A 652 -23.92 -24.93 -25.55
C LEU A 652 -24.51 -26.26 -26.10
N ALA A 653 -24.91 -27.20 -25.23
CA ALA A 653 -25.38 -28.51 -25.69
C ALA A 653 -26.67 -28.47 -26.53
N ASP A 654 -27.53 -27.48 -26.27
CA ASP A 654 -28.81 -27.28 -26.97
C ASP A 654 -28.74 -26.15 -28.02
N ALA A 655 -27.56 -25.55 -28.25
CA ALA A 655 -27.40 -24.46 -29.22
C ALA A 655 -27.53 -24.99 -30.66
N PRO A 656 -28.29 -24.32 -31.56
CA PRO A 656 -28.33 -24.66 -32.98
C PRO A 656 -26.92 -24.66 -33.58
N GLU A 657 -26.65 -25.58 -34.51
CA GLU A 657 -25.35 -25.66 -35.19
C GLU A 657 -24.98 -24.34 -35.91
N GLU A 658 -25.99 -23.60 -36.36
CA GLU A 658 -25.86 -22.25 -36.93
C GLU A 658 -25.33 -21.23 -35.92
N GLU A 659 -25.79 -21.27 -34.66
CA GLU A 659 -25.34 -20.38 -33.59
C GLU A 659 -23.88 -20.66 -33.22
N PHE A 660 -23.53 -21.94 -33.05
CA PHE A 660 -22.17 -22.34 -32.73
C PHE A 660 -21.19 -21.99 -33.86
N SER A 661 -21.61 -22.21 -35.12
CA SER A 661 -20.81 -21.86 -36.30
C SER A 661 -20.62 -20.35 -36.44
N ALA A 662 -21.65 -19.54 -36.18
CA ALA A 662 -21.57 -18.09 -36.21
C ALA A 662 -20.61 -17.53 -35.15
N LEU A 663 -20.61 -18.08 -33.93
CA LEU A 663 -19.67 -17.71 -32.87
C LEU A 663 -18.21 -18.01 -33.26
N LEU A 664 -17.95 -19.19 -33.83
CA LEU A 664 -16.61 -19.55 -34.29
C LEU A 664 -16.15 -18.71 -35.48
N GLU A 665 -17.04 -18.40 -36.43
CA GLU A 665 -16.73 -17.52 -37.56
C GLU A 665 -16.35 -16.11 -37.08
N ALA A 666 -17.15 -15.52 -36.17
CA ALA A 666 -16.88 -14.21 -35.59
C ALA A 666 -15.51 -14.16 -34.87
N LEU A 667 -15.19 -15.19 -34.08
CA LEU A 667 -13.90 -15.28 -33.39
C LEU A 667 -12.72 -15.47 -34.35
N SER A 668 -12.89 -16.24 -35.42
CA SER A 668 -11.87 -16.43 -36.46
C SER A 668 -11.58 -15.12 -37.22
N VAL A 669 -12.63 -14.37 -37.55
CA VAL A 669 -12.52 -13.05 -38.20
C VAL A 669 -11.81 -12.05 -37.28
N LEU A 670 -12.19 -12.00 -35.99
CA LEU A 670 -11.54 -11.16 -34.99
C LEU A 670 -10.05 -11.49 -34.82
N SER A 671 -9.71 -12.79 -34.74
CA SER A 671 -8.32 -13.24 -34.66
C SER A 671 -7.48 -12.79 -35.87
N THR A 672 -8.09 -12.79 -37.06
CA THR A 672 -7.41 -12.37 -38.30
C THR A 672 -7.10 -10.86 -38.26
N ASP A 673 -8.02 -10.04 -37.79
CA ASP A 673 -7.82 -8.59 -37.66
C ASP A 673 -6.84 -8.24 -36.53
N LEU A 674 -6.82 -8.98 -35.42
CA LEU A 674 -5.82 -8.80 -34.36
C LEU A 674 -4.39 -9.09 -34.84
N GLN A 675 -4.21 -10.12 -35.66
CA GLN A 675 -2.93 -10.42 -36.30
C GLN A 675 -2.55 -9.33 -37.33
N THR A 676 -3.52 -8.84 -38.08
CA THR A 676 -3.33 -7.73 -39.04
C THR A 676 -2.94 -6.44 -38.32
N LEU A 677 -3.58 -6.11 -37.20
CA LEU A 677 -3.27 -4.96 -36.36
C LEU A 677 -1.87 -5.08 -35.76
N THR A 678 -1.49 -6.25 -35.26
CA THR A 678 -0.13 -6.53 -34.75
C THR A 678 0.92 -6.31 -35.85
N SER A 679 0.66 -6.80 -37.05
CA SER A 679 1.54 -6.62 -38.22
C SER A 679 1.61 -5.16 -38.67
N ALA A 680 0.49 -4.43 -38.60
CA ALA A 680 0.44 -3.01 -38.95
C ALA A 680 1.24 -2.16 -37.96
N VAL A 681 1.06 -2.36 -36.64
CA VAL A 681 1.83 -1.66 -35.60
C VAL A 681 3.33 -1.95 -35.72
N THR A 682 3.69 -3.19 -36.03
CA THR A 682 5.09 -3.58 -36.24
C THR A 682 5.69 -2.89 -37.47
N SER A 683 4.94 -2.83 -38.57
CA SER A 683 5.39 -2.19 -39.81
C SER A 683 5.43 -0.66 -39.73
N MET A 684 4.52 -0.02 -38.99
CA MET A 684 4.52 1.43 -38.73
C MET A 684 5.82 1.94 -38.09
N ARG A 685 6.62 1.04 -37.49
CA ARG A 685 7.94 1.34 -36.95
C ARG A 685 9.05 1.45 -38.01
N PHE A 686 8.88 0.86 -39.19
CA PHE A 686 9.98 0.66 -40.15
C PHE A 686 9.67 1.09 -41.60
N THR A 687 8.40 1.12 -42.06
CA THR A 687 8.00 1.53 -43.42
C THR A 687 6.60 2.19 -43.46
N GLY A 688 6.28 2.91 -44.54
CA GLY A 688 4.92 3.38 -44.82
C GLY A 688 4.05 2.21 -45.30
N LEU A 689 3.00 1.87 -44.55
CA LEU A 689 2.13 0.73 -44.80
C LEU A 689 0.79 1.19 -45.39
N GLU A 690 0.27 0.46 -46.38
CA GLU A 690 -1.15 0.46 -46.73
C GLU A 690 -1.85 -0.67 -45.97
N LEU A 691 -2.80 -0.32 -45.08
CA LEU A 691 -3.64 -1.29 -44.39
C LEU A 691 -4.69 -1.83 -45.37
N LYS A 692 -4.89 -3.15 -45.37
CA LYS A 692 -6.03 -3.78 -46.06
C LYS A 692 -7.31 -3.64 -45.23
N ASP A 693 -8.46 -3.72 -45.89
CA ASP A 693 -9.78 -3.63 -45.26
C ASP A 693 -9.99 -4.68 -44.15
N SER A 694 -10.58 -4.24 -43.04
CA SER A 694 -10.88 -5.09 -41.87
C SER A 694 -11.77 -6.27 -42.26
N ALA A 695 -11.39 -7.46 -41.79
CA ALA A 695 -12.22 -8.65 -41.95
C ALA A 695 -13.49 -8.56 -41.09
N CYS A 696 -13.40 -7.96 -39.89
CA CYS A 696 -14.55 -7.68 -39.02
C CYS A 696 -15.53 -6.70 -39.68
N GLU A 697 -15.04 -5.64 -40.30
CA GLU A 697 -15.88 -4.69 -41.03
C GLU A 697 -16.65 -5.39 -42.17
N ARG A 698 -15.99 -6.26 -42.94
CA ARG A 698 -16.65 -7.08 -43.97
C ARG A 698 -17.63 -8.10 -43.41
N TYR A 699 -17.33 -8.70 -42.25
CA TYR A 699 -18.24 -9.62 -41.57
C TYR A 699 -19.50 -8.90 -41.07
N LEU A 700 -19.35 -7.70 -40.50
CA LEU A 700 -20.46 -6.89 -40.00
C LEU A 700 -21.31 -6.29 -41.13
N THR A 701 -20.71 -5.98 -42.28
CA THR A 701 -21.42 -5.42 -43.43
C THR A 701 -22.07 -6.46 -44.34
N ARG A 702 -21.62 -7.73 -44.32
CA ARG A 702 -22.28 -8.85 -45.05
C ARG A 702 -23.75 -9.07 -44.64
N GLY A 703 -24.12 -8.73 -43.41
CA GLY A 703 -25.51 -8.80 -42.95
C GLY A 703 -26.38 -7.64 -43.43
N ALA A 704 -25.80 -6.52 -43.86
CA ALA A 704 -26.54 -5.32 -44.30
C ALA A 704 -26.90 -5.35 -45.80
N ASP A 705 -26.26 -6.20 -46.60
CA ASP A 705 -26.53 -6.37 -48.03
C ASP A 705 -27.48 -7.56 -48.35
N GLN A 706 -28.00 -8.24 -47.32
CA GLN A 706 -28.95 -9.37 -47.44
C GLN A 706 -30.36 -9.10 -46.87
N GLU A 707 -30.64 -7.86 -46.43
CA GLU A 707 -32.01 -7.33 -46.28
C GLU A 707 -32.38 -6.47 -47.50
#